data_AF-A0A1W6WP03-F1
#
_entry.id   AF-A0A1W6WP03-F1
#
_cell.length_a   1.000
_cell.length_b   1.000
_cell.length_c   1.000
_cell.angle_alpha   90.00
_cell.angle_beta   90.00
_cell.angle_gamma   90.00
#
_symmetry.space_group_name_H-M   'P 1'
#
loop_
_entity.id
_entity.type
_entity.pdbx_description
1 polymer ?
#
loop_
_entity_poly.entity_id
_entity_poly.type
_entity_poly.pdbx_seq_one_letter_code
_entity_poly.pdbx_strand_id
1 'polypeptide(L)'
;MITLYKPTETDFTHNGIGILDDNIYDAVIEEELNGLYVLSFKYPLFAPHGLEIGGQCLIKAPTPDGNQLFRVARPAPSMGELHVFCYHVFYDLVDNLIEDTFIQEKGGQAALQQMKERMQYNTNFNFISDINTISSSRLVRKNPVEAILDNSQDNSFLSRWGGELKRDNFTVHMLRERGKDRGVVIQHKKDLLGYEGDVDWQGVITRMMPKGFDGLLLPEKYVESYNASKYIKPKIRVVEFEHIKAAIGDYAYDEDAVPLPQAYEMLRNAAKKMYDEQHVDYPKATYKVEFQELSQTEEYKDLAVLQRVYMGDTVTVIHEEDGFEIEAKVNHYKYDPINEEYIELTLGNFKESFVDITGRVDNVENNFNDIRDSVNGIKNNVKGMEKSILEQARENATNLINSGFGGHVRIYPERILIMDTADERTAKKVWQWNINGFGYSSTGINGPYNTAITMDGRIVADFITTGVLNGNLVRGGEIVGSTVRTDNGTNYVHIQKQFIRLMESNLTRMFIGYYKRAVDSQIQPTILMHDDVDTSRFRDGTLTISQFPVKGENYYTGSFGIVKGYDADQTPHYCAKLNVDTKGDVSLNGDNYIYITGNNGVTLRSDKQFSAYTNTIRLDSVSHVDILTGGALFMKSNQNTEVNSGGHTIITSGKGISQYAKNGSYWVEVANGATFTVSNPSNAFWVDSAGGITLKGGSKSVWMDSQSSIVFNLKGKNMLDIVATPNAETDLRFQTVMLRNGNVEGYKTLQVKNGSGSAYNAVTASAFQTASKREYKTNIRDVQFSAIEKIMALQIQQYNLKTDIEDLYEKRMNRFEGDPILTTNDIETYYGWIADDENTPECFVTKTRNAAEIYSSVAIQIKAFQEEKQAKDAEIQELKEENKQMNSRIEVLEQLLLQNLIDKKPEQP
;
A
#
# COMPACT_ATOMS: atom_id res chain seq x y z
N MET A 1 16.97 -19.88 41.03
CA MET A 1 18.08 -19.68 42.00
C MET A 1 19.10 -18.68 41.48
N ILE A 2 19.16 -17.52 42.14
CA ILE A 2 20.02 -16.38 41.89
C ILE A 2 21.20 -16.40 42.89
N THR A 3 22.43 -16.37 42.38
CA THR A 3 23.64 -16.59 43.19
C THR A 3 24.70 -15.52 42.95
N LEU A 4 25.28 -15.01 44.03
CA LEU A 4 26.36 -14.03 44.03
C LEU A 4 27.73 -14.71 44.00
N TYR A 5 28.63 -14.22 43.16
CA TYR A 5 30.01 -14.67 43.03
C TYR A 5 30.98 -13.49 43.07
N LYS A 6 32.24 -13.80 43.38
CA LYS A 6 33.33 -12.81 43.37
C LYS A 6 33.59 -12.34 41.93
N PRO A 7 34.12 -11.12 41.74
CA PRO A 7 34.46 -10.60 40.41
C PRO A 7 35.36 -11.50 39.57
N THR A 8 36.23 -12.28 40.22
CA THR A 8 37.25 -13.14 39.61
C THR A 8 36.83 -14.62 39.51
N GLU A 9 35.57 -14.95 39.76
CA GLU A 9 35.10 -16.34 39.72
C GLU A 9 35.21 -16.95 38.30
N THR A 10 35.57 -18.22 38.24
CA THR A 10 35.66 -19.00 36.99
C THR A 10 34.91 -20.33 37.06
N ASP A 11 34.54 -20.79 38.25
CA ASP A 11 33.72 -21.98 38.48
C ASP A 11 32.33 -21.57 39.00
N PHE A 12 31.28 -21.91 38.26
CA PHE A 12 29.90 -21.55 38.60
C PHE A 12 29.07 -22.77 39.03
N THR A 13 29.72 -23.90 39.33
CA THR A 13 29.07 -25.14 39.77
C THR A 13 28.75 -25.16 41.27
N HIS A 14 29.32 -24.23 42.06
CA HIS A 14 29.04 -24.06 43.49
C HIS A 14 28.14 -22.84 43.78
N ASN A 15 27.71 -22.67 45.02
CA ASN A 15 26.79 -21.58 45.45
C ASN A 15 27.46 -20.21 45.69
N GLY A 16 28.64 -19.97 45.12
CA GLY A 16 29.34 -18.68 45.21
C GLY A 16 29.58 -18.17 46.64
N ILE A 17 29.42 -16.85 46.80
CA ILE A 17 29.39 -16.14 48.09
C ILE A 17 28.09 -16.44 48.84
N GLY A 18 26.97 -16.52 48.12
CA GLY A 18 25.66 -16.81 48.70
C GLY A 18 24.52 -16.75 47.68
N ILE A 19 23.38 -17.32 48.07
CA ILE A 19 22.11 -17.29 47.32
C ILE A 19 21.32 -16.05 47.75
N LEU A 20 20.71 -15.35 46.80
CA LEU A 20 20.06 -14.06 47.04
C LEU A 20 18.52 -14.10 47.05
N ASP A 21 17.90 -15.15 46.51
CA ASP A 21 16.46 -15.26 46.18
C ASP A 21 15.53 -14.69 47.26
N ASP A 22 15.67 -15.14 48.51
CA ASP A 22 14.73 -14.84 49.61
C ASP A 22 14.56 -13.33 49.93
N ASN A 23 15.49 -12.48 49.49
CA ASN A 23 15.51 -11.06 49.84
C ASN A 23 15.60 -10.13 48.62
N ILE A 24 15.48 -10.66 47.40
CA ILE A 24 15.43 -9.86 46.18
C ILE A 24 14.02 -9.30 45.98
N TYR A 25 13.93 -8.04 45.56
CA TYR A 25 12.68 -7.38 45.15
C TYR A 25 12.84 -6.78 43.75
N ASP A 26 11.73 -6.68 43.01
CA ASP A 26 11.66 -6.06 41.68
C ASP A 26 12.75 -6.56 40.71
N ALA A 27 13.02 -7.87 40.71
CA ALA A 27 14.00 -8.45 39.80
C ALA A 27 13.44 -8.48 38.38
N VAL A 28 14.17 -7.86 37.46
CA VAL A 28 13.80 -7.83 36.05
C VAL A 28 15.04 -8.10 35.21
N ILE A 29 14.95 -9.14 34.39
CA ILE A 29 15.89 -9.39 33.29
C ILE A 29 15.26 -8.86 32.02
N GLU A 30 16.02 -8.04 31.30
CA GLU A 30 15.59 -7.45 30.03
C GLU A 30 16.59 -7.83 28.94
N GLU A 31 16.12 -8.51 27.89
CA GLU A 31 16.92 -8.85 26.72
C GLU A 31 16.27 -8.30 25.46
N GLU A 32 17.10 -7.73 24.59
CA GLU A 32 16.74 -7.27 23.26
C GLU A 32 17.62 -7.96 22.20
N LEU A 33 17.01 -8.39 21.09
CA LEU A 33 17.66 -9.08 19.99
C LEU A 33 18.71 -8.17 19.35
N ASN A 34 19.98 -8.60 19.36
CA ASN A 34 21.13 -7.75 18.98
C ASN A 34 21.30 -6.46 19.82
N GLY A 35 20.51 -6.29 20.88
CA GLY A 35 20.46 -5.10 21.73
C GLY A 35 21.00 -5.35 23.13
N LEU A 36 20.41 -4.70 24.13
CA LEU A 36 20.80 -4.81 25.54
C LEU A 36 20.46 -6.18 26.15
N TYR A 37 21.28 -6.65 27.10
CA TYR A 37 20.94 -7.78 27.97
C TYR A 37 21.37 -7.47 29.40
N VAL A 38 20.40 -7.20 30.26
CA VAL A 38 20.62 -6.62 31.60
C VAL A 38 19.78 -7.30 32.66
N LEU A 39 20.24 -7.21 33.89
CA LEU A 39 19.51 -7.60 35.10
C LEU A 39 19.47 -6.40 36.04
N SER A 40 18.30 -6.10 36.57
CA SER A 40 18.13 -5.08 37.62
C SER A 40 17.29 -5.64 38.76
N PHE A 41 17.62 -5.28 40.00
CA PHE A 41 16.86 -5.67 41.17
C PHE A 41 17.16 -4.76 42.37
N LYS A 42 16.33 -4.85 43.41
CA LYS A 42 16.55 -4.22 44.70
C LYS A 42 16.89 -5.27 45.76
N TYR A 43 17.77 -4.91 46.68
CA TYR A 43 18.20 -5.78 47.76
C TYR A 43 18.40 -5.01 49.08
N PRO A 44 17.84 -5.43 50.22
CA PRO A 44 18.06 -4.75 51.49
C PRO A 44 19.53 -4.83 51.91
N LEU A 45 20.12 -3.70 52.31
CA LEU A 45 21.53 -3.66 52.76
C LEU A 45 21.78 -4.51 54.01
N PHE A 46 20.75 -4.74 54.82
CA PHE A 46 20.80 -5.52 56.05
C PHE A 46 20.50 -7.01 55.86
N ALA A 47 20.09 -7.44 54.67
CA ALA A 47 19.89 -8.85 54.35
C ALA A 47 21.26 -9.57 54.18
N PRO A 48 21.32 -10.90 54.36
CA PRO A 48 22.55 -11.67 54.16
C PRO A 48 23.23 -11.33 52.82
N HIS A 49 24.54 -11.10 52.83
CA HIS A 49 25.34 -10.72 51.66
C HIS A 49 25.01 -9.35 51.03
N GLY A 50 24.09 -8.54 51.57
CA GLY A 50 23.74 -7.23 51.01
C GLY A 50 24.89 -6.23 50.94
N LEU A 51 25.81 -6.27 51.91
CA LEU A 51 27.06 -5.48 51.90
C LEU A 51 28.16 -6.07 51.02
N GLU A 52 28.00 -7.32 50.56
CA GLU A 52 28.96 -8.03 49.72
C GLU A 52 28.66 -7.88 48.22
N ILE A 53 27.48 -7.35 47.86
CA ILE A 53 27.11 -6.99 46.48
C ILE A 53 27.86 -5.71 46.10
N GLY A 54 29.11 -5.87 45.71
CA GLY A 54 29.98 -4.80 45.24
C GLY A 54 29.98 -4.66 43.71
N GLY A 55 30.53 -3.54 43.23
CA GLY A 55 30.80 -3.37 41.81
C GLY A 55 31.68 -4.50 41.28
N GLN A 56 31.49 -4.89 40.03
CA GLN A 56 32.20 -5.98 39.34
C GLN A 56 31.89 -7.40 39.83
N CYS A 57 31.08 -7.59 40.89
CA CYS A 57 30.63 -8.93 41.30
C CYS A 57 29.80 -9.59 40.20
N LEU A 58 29.75 -10.92 40.21
CA LEU A 58 29.02 -11.72 39.24
C LEU A 58 27.74 -12.26 39.87
N ILE A 59 26.63 -12.17 39.15
CA ILE A 59 25.34 -12.70 39.54
C ILE A 59 24.90 -13.70 38.49
N LYS A 60 24.66 -14.94 38.91
CA LYS A 60 24.05 -15.97 38.09
C LYS A 60 22.55 -15.94 38.33
N ALA A 61 21.75 -15.77 37.29
CA ALA A 61 20.29 -15.73 37.38
C ALA A 61 19.65 -16.64 36.32
N PRO A 62 18.50 -17.26 36.61
CA PRO A 62 17.75 -18.04 35.62
C PRO A 62 17.13 -17.12 34.58
N THR A 63 17.23 -17.51 33.31
CA THR A 63 16.60 -16.83 32.18
C THR A 63 15.94 -17.88 31.28
N PRO A 64 15.14 -17.47 30.28
CA PRO A 64 14.53 -18.41 29.34
C PRO A 64 15.54 -19.35 28.66
N ASP A 65 16.74 -18.85 28.32
CA ASP A 65 17.84 -19.59 27.69
C ASP A 65 18.70 -20.38 28.69
N GLY A 66 18.29 -20.47 29.97
CA GLY A 66 19.01 -21.12 31.06
C GLY A 66 19.70 -20.11 31.98
N ASN A 67 20.57 -20.59 32.87
CA ASN A 67 21.26 -19.70 33.81
C ASN A 67 22.33 -18.88 33.10
N GLN A 68 22.23 -17.54 33.22
CA GLN A 68 23.16 -16.59 32.63
C GLN A 68 23.88 -15.76 33.69
N LEU A 69 25.08 -15.26 33.35
CA LEU A 69 25.94 -14.47 34.22
C LEU A 69 25.85 -12.98 33.89
N PHE A 70 25.64 -12.17 34.93
CA PHE A 70 25.55 -10.72 34.87
C PHE A 70 26.58 -10.08 35.80
N ARG A 71 27.27 -9.04 35.33
CA ARG A 71 28.27 -8.29 36.09
C ARG A 71 27.67 -7.01 36.66
N VAL A 72 27.83 -6.81 37.97
CA VAL A 72 27.33 -5.63 38.67
C VAL A 72 28.06 -4.38 38.19
N ALA A 73 27.35 -3.51 37.48
CA ALA A 73 27.89 -2.24 36.98
C ALA A 73 27.66 -1.10 37.99
N ARG A 74 26.48 -1.06 38.61
CA ARG A 74 26.10 0.01 39.55
C ARG A 74 25.36 -0.55 40.76
N PRO A 75 26.02 -0.70 41.92
CA PRO A 75 25.38 -0.91 43.21
C PRO A 75 25.09 0.45 43.87
N ALA A 76 23.86 0.97 43.71
CA ALA A 76 23.47 2.29 44.20
C ALA A 76 22.67 2.18 45.51
N PRO A 77 23.27 2.48 46.69
CA PRO A 77 22.54 2.46 47.94
C PRO A 77 21.60 3.67 48.06
N SER A 78 20.36 3.44 48.51
CA SER A 78 19.35 4.46 48.77
C SER A 78 18.41 4.00 49.89
N MET A 79 18.22 4.82 50.92
CA MET A 79 17.23 4.60 52.00
C MET A 79 17.27 3.21 52.70
N GLY A 80 18.43 2.55 52.78
CA GLY A 80 18.57 1.22 53.40
C GLY A 80 18.46 0.03 52.43
N GLU A 81 18.21 0.31 51.15
CA GLU A 81 18.15 -0.65 50.05
C GLU A 81 19.29 -0.39 49.06
N LEU A 82 19.66 -1.44 48.32
CA LEU A 82 20.65 -1.40 47.25
C LEU A 82 19.92 -1.60 45.93
N HIS A 83 19.97 -0.59 45.05
CA HIS A 83 19.52 -0.73 43.66
C HIS A 83 20.69 -1.24 42.84
N VAL A 84 20.58 -2.47 42.34
CA VAL A 84 21.65 -3.14 41.63
C VAL A 84 21.29 -3.20 40.15
N PHE A 85 22.19 -2.67 39.32
CA PHE A 85 22.10 -2.79 37.86
C PHE A 85 23.30 -3.56 37.34
N CYS A 86 23.03 -4.58 36.52
CA CYS A 86 24.01 -5.49 35.98
C CYS A 86 23.89 -5.59 34.46
N TYR A 87 25.04 -5.64 33.78
CA TYR A 87 25.13 -5.99 32.36
C TYR A 87 25.42 -7.48 32.24
N HIS A 88 24.92 -8.15 31.19
CA HIS A 88 25.37 -9.52 30.89
C HIS A 88 26.90 -9.57 30.73
N VAL A 89 27.55 -10.65 31.15
CA VAL A 89 29.03 -10.76 31.17
C VAL A 89 29.66 -10.50 29.80
N PHE A 90 28.93 -10.71 28.71
CA PHE A 90 29.28 -10.31 27.34
C PHE A 90 29.86 -8.89 27.23
N TYR A 91 29.34 -7.93 28.02
CA TYR A 91 29.79 -6.54 27.97
C TYR A 91 31.16 -6.29 28.61
N ASP A 92 31.76 -7.27 29.27
CA ASP A 92 33.19 -7.23 29.67
C ASP A 92 34.11 -7.04 28.46
N LEU A 93 33.65 -7.46 27.28
CA LEU A 93 34.37 -7.24 26.02
C LEU A 93 34.52 -5.75 25.66
N VAL A 94 33.72 -4.83 26.22
CA VAL A 94 33.86 -3.37 25.98
C VAL A 94 35.20 -2.86 26.47
N ASP A 95 35.76 -3.44 27.52
CA ASP A 95 37.03 -3.03 28.11
C ASP A 95 38.26 -3.49 27.30
N ASN A 96 38.06 -4.26 26.22
CA ASN A 96 39.11 -4.71 25.30
C ASN A 96 39.14 -3.85 24.03
N LEU A 97 40.24 -3.91 23.28
CA LEU A 97 40.43 -3.11 22.09
C LEU A 97 40.97 -3.94 20.93
N ILE A 98 40.37 -3.75 19.76
CA ILE A 98 40.93 -4.15 18.46
C ILE A 98 41.58 -2.90 17.87
N GLU A 99 42.92 -2.85 17.90
CA GLU A 99 43.67 -1.68 17.43
C GLU A 99 43.50 -1.47 15.92
N ASP A 100 43.78 -2.52 15.14
CA ASP A 100 43.64 -2.52 13.69
C ASP A 100 43.62 -3.96 13.14
N THR A 101 42.58 -4.31 12.38
CA THR A 101 42.54 -5.55 11.60
C THR A 101 41.74 -5.39 10.33
N PHE A 102 42.22 -5.99 9.24
CA PHE A 102 41.48 -6.11 7.99
C PHE A 102 41.10 -7.56 7.75
N ILE A 103 39.80 -7.83 7.86
CA ILE A 103 39.19 -9.09 7.54
C ILE A 103 38.88 -9.05 6.05
N GLN A 104 39.47 -9.95 5.27
CA GLN A 104 39.34 -9.96 3.81
C GLN A 104 38.75 -11.30 3.37
N GLU A 105 37.60 -11.26 2.70
CA GLU A 105 36.94 -12.41 2.06
C GLU A 105 36.78 -13.62 2.99
N LYS A 106 36.31 -13.39 4.22
CA LYS A 106 36.09 -14.44 5.22
C LYS A 106 34.61 -14.68 5.49
N GLY A 107 34.26 -15.93 5.80
CA GLY A 107 32.98 -16.30 6.38
C GLY A 107 32.86 -15.87 7.85
N GLY A 108 31.64 -15.89 8.40
CA GLY A 108 31.35 -15.37 9.75
C GLY A 108 32.24 -15.96 10.86
N GLN A 109 32.41 -17.29 10.87
CA GLN A 109 33.27 -17.95 11.86
C GLN A 109 34.73 -17.49 11.77
N ALA A 110 35.28 -17.39 10.56
CA ALA A 110 36.67 -17.00 10.34
C ALA A 110 36.90 -15.50 10.65
N ALA A 111 35.88 -14.67 10.44
CA ALA A 111 35.89 -13.25 10.79
C ALA A 111 35.88 -13.06 12.32
N LEU A 112 34.99 -13.73 13.06
CA LEU A 112 34.97 -13.67 14.53
C LEU A 112 36.26 -14.21 15.14
N GLN A 113 36.81 -15.28 14.59
CA GLN A 113 38.09 -15.83 15.03
C GLN A 113 39.22 -14.81 14.86
N GLN A 114 39.29 -14.12 13.72
CA GLN A 114 40.26 -13.06 13.50
C GLN A 114 40.04 -11.86 14.44
N MET A 115 38.79 -11.50 14.76
CA MET A 115 38.52 -10.46 15.75
C MET A 115 39.06 -10.84 17.12
N LYS A 116 38.80 -12.08 17.58
CA LYS A 116 39.32 -12.62 18.85
C LYS A 116 40.85 -12.58 18.92
N GLU A 117 41.52 -12.98 17.85
CA GLU A 117 43.00 -13.00 17.77
C GLU A 117 43.63 -11.61 17.77
N ARG A 118 42.85 -10.56 17.51
CA ARG A 118 43.32 -9.17 17.38
C ARG A 118 42.90 -8.28 18.54
N MET A 119 42.30 -8.86 19.57
CA MET A 119 42.05 -8.19 20.84
C MET A 119 43.37 -7.96 21.59
N GLN A 120 43.49 -6.82 22.27
CA GLN A 120 44.73 -6.41 22.94
C GLN A 120 45.13 -7.38 24.07
N TYR A 121 44.16 -7.83 24.88
CA TYR A 121 44.37 -8.88 25.86
C TYR A 121 43.55 -10.13 25.53
N ASN A 122 44.09 -11.30 25.90
CA ASN A 122 43.45 -12.58 25.62
C ASN A 122 42.13 -12.70 26.38
N THR A 123 41.12 -13.24 25.71
CA THR A 123 39.76 -13.34 26.24
C THR A 123 39.34 -14.80 26.42
N ASN A 124 38.62 -15.07 27.52
CA ASN A 124 38.01 -16.38 27.77
C ASN A 124 36.74 -16.60 26.95
N PHE A 125 36.27 -15.57 26.23
CA PHE A 125 35.10 -15.67 25.38
C PHE A 125 35.34 -16.57 24.18
N ASN A 126 34.38 -17.44 23.87
CA ASN A 126 34.36 -18.26 22.67
C ASN A 126 33.36 -17.71 21.67
N PHE A 127 33.74 -17.59 20.40
CA PHE A 127 32.88 -17.03 19.35
C PHE A 127 32.53 -18.11 18.33
N ILE A 128 31.23 -18.28 18.08
CA ILE A 128 30.68 -19.30 17.19
C ILE A 128 29.76 -18.63 16.17
N SER A 129 29.83 -19.03 14.90
CA SER A 129 28.92 -18.56 13.85
C SER A 129 28.69 -19.62 12.78
N ASP A 130 27.45 -19.70 12.30
CA ASP A 130 27.00 -20.53 11.16
C ASP A 130 26.74 -19.69 9.89
N ILE A 131 27.18 -18.43 9.91
CA ILE A 131 27.00 -17.48 8.81
C ILE A 131 28.06 -17.74 7.75
N ASN A 132 27.60 -18.20 6.58
CA ASN A 132 28.45 -18.54 5.44
C ASN A 132 28.70 -17.36 4.49
N THR A 133 28.08 -16.20 4.75
CA THR A 133 28.29 -14.98 3.96
C THR A 133 29.77 -14.62 3.94
N ILE A 134 30.35 -14.45 2.75
CA ILE A 134 31.73 -13.99 2.60
C ILE A 134 31.72 -12.46 2.49
N SER A 135 32.48 -11.79 3.35
CA SER A 135 32.56 -10.34 3.38
C SER A 135 33.93 -9.88 3.87
N SER A 136 34.17 -8.57 3.76
CA SER A 136 35.40 -7.92 4.18
C SER A 136 35.08 -6.75 5.10
N SER A 137 35.92 -6.50 6.10
CA SER A 137 35.79 -5.36 7.00
C SER A 137 37.12 -4.90 7.59
N ARG A 138 37.32 -3.57 7.66
CA ARG A 138 38.43 -2.94 8.37
C ARG A 138 37.93 -2.39 9.71
N LEU A 139 38.48 -2.89 10.80
CA LEU A 139 38.18 -2.46 12.16
C LEU A 139 39.40 -1.73 12.71
N VAL A 140 39.23 -0.48 13.14
CA VAL A 140 40.33 0.36 13.65
C VAL A 140 39.88 1.00 14.96
N ARG A 141 40.61 0.74 16.05
CA ARG A 141 40.37 1.28 17.40
C ARG A 141 38.93 1.08 17.86
N LYS A 142 38.43 -0.14 17.70
CA LYS A 142 37.07 -0.55 18.08
C LYS A 142 37.12 -1.50 19.26
N ASN A 143 36.26 -1.33 20.26
CA ASN A 143 36.07 -2.41 21.23
C ASN A 143 35.33 -3.58 20.56
N PRO A 144 35.52 -4.83 20.99
CA PRO A 144 34.86 -5.99 20.38
C PRO A 144 33.33 -5.93 20.34
N VAL A 145 32.67 -5.29 21.32
CA VAL A 145 31.21 -5.17 21.30
C VAL A 145 30.77 -4.26 20.15
N GLU A 146 31.38 -3.10 20.00
CA GLU A 146 31.17 -2.21 18.84
C GLU A 146 31.52 -2.90 17.53
N ALA A 147 32.65 -3.60 17.48
CA ALA A 147 33.08 -4.33 16.29
C ALA A 147 32.07 -5.40 15.86
N ILE A 148 31.29 -5.96 16.79
CA ILE A 148 30.29 -6.98 16.51
C ILE A 148 28.91 -6.36 16.22
N LEU A 149 28.44 -5.42 17.04
CA LEU A 149 27.03 -4.99 17.09
C LEU A 149 26.73 -3.60 16.54
N ASP A 150 27.73 -2.74 16.30
CA ASP A 150 27.50 -1.35 15.86
C ASP A 150 26.89 -1.30 14.45
N ASN A 151 25.57 -1.15 14.37
CA ASN A 151 24.86 -1.08 13.09
C ASN A 151 24.84 0.32 12.46
N SER A 152 25.39 1.34 13.11
CA SER A 152 25.51 2.70 12.54
C SER A 152 26.73 2.85 11.64
N GLN A 153 27.69 1.93 11.75
CA GLN A 153 28.87 1.92 10.91
C GLN A 153 28.84 0.73 9.97
N ASP A 154 29.21 0.99 8.72
CA ASP A 154 29.23 -0.03 7.68
C ASP A 154 30.27 -1.13 7.94
N ASN A 155 31.18 -1.00 8.89
CA ASN A 155 32.29 -1.94 9.11
C ASN A 155 32.09 -2.93 10.27
N SER A 156 30.97 -2.92 11.01
CA SER A 156 30.78 -3.93 12.06
C SER A 156 30.48 -5.33 11.52
N PHE A 157 30.57 -6.35 12.38
CA PHE A 157 30.23 -7.73 12.02
C PHE A 157 28.77 -7.81 11.57
N LEU A 158 27.86 -7.25 12.36
CA LEU A 158 26.43 -7.26 12.09
C LEU A 158 26.08 -6.55 10.77
N SER A 159 26.77 -5.46 10.42
CA SER A 159 26.56 -4.75 9.14
C SER A 159 27.08 -5.54 7.93
N ARG A 160 28.21 -6.26 8.06
CA ARG A 160 28.90 -6.92 6.93
C ARG A 160 28.50 -8.37 6.70
N TRP A 161 28.19 -9.12 7.76
CA TRP A 161 27.83 -10.54 7.71
C TRP A 161 26.36 -10.78 8.08
N GLY A 162 25.71 -9.87 8.82
CA GLY A 162 24.37 -10.07 9.35
C GLY A 162 24.33 -10.96 10.59
N GLY A 163 23.15 -11.51 10.87
CA GLY A 163 22.93 -12.49 11.93
C GLY A 163 22.21 -11.99 13.18
N GLU A 164 21.92 -12.94 14.05
CA GLU A 164 21.21 -12.79 15.31
C GLU A 164 22.12 -13.28 16.46
N LEU A 165 22.37 -12.40 17.42
CA LEU A 165 23.23 -12.65 18.55
C LEU A 165 22.51 -13.51 19.60
N LYS A 166 23.14 -14.61 19.99
CA LYS A 166 22.80 -15.40 21.18
C LYS A 166 23.98 -15.37 22.15
N ARG A 167 23.72 -14.90 23.36
CA ARG A 167 24.69 -14.84 24.46
C ARG A 167 24.44 -16.04 25.38
N ASP A 168 25.48 -16.82 25.63
CA ASP A 168 25.45 -17.89 26.61
C ASP A 168 26.72 -17.83 27.46
N ASN A 169 26.65 -17.07 28.55
CA ASN A 169 27.76 -16.82 29.45
C ASN A 169 29.00 -16.32 28.68
N PHE A 170 30.07 -17.11 28.65
CA PHE A 170 31.31 -16.79 27.91
C PHE A 170 31.30 -17.28 26.46
N THR A 171 30.18 -17.82 25.96
CA THR A 171 30.04 -18.21 24.56
C THR A 171 29.13 -17.23 23.83
N VAL A 172 29.63 -16.69 22.73
CA VAL A 172 28.96 -15.68 21.91
C VAL A 172 28.65 -16.31 20.56
N HIS A 173 27.38 -16.46 20.24
CA HIS A 173 26.92 -17.02 18.99
C HIS A 173 26.39 -15.92 18.07
N MET A 174 26.95 -15.79 16.86
CA MET A 174 26.35 -15.03 15.77
C MET A 174 25.72 -16.01 14.79
N LEU A 175 24.43 -16.25 14.97
CA LEU A 175 23.67 -17.22 14.18
C LEU A 175 23.02 -16.55 12.98
N ARG A 176 22.77 -17.29 11.90
CA ARG A 176 21.94 -16.79 10.79
C ARG A 176 20.52 -16.50 11.28
N GLU A 177 20.01 -17.38 12.13
CA GLU A 177 18.70 -17.28 12.77
C GLU A 177 18.76 -17.97 14.14
N ARG A 178 18.47 -17.23 15.21
CA ARG A 178 18.51 -17.69 16.61
C ARG A 178 17.25 -18.48 16.95
N GLY A 179 16.08 -17.93 16.62
CA GLY A 179 14.80 -18.52 16.96
C GLY A 179 14.28 -19.51 15.91
N LYS A 180 13.16 -20.15 16.23
CA LYS A 180 12.41 -21.03 15.32
C LYS A 180 10.92 -20.83 15.54
N ASP A 181 10.11 -21.19 14.56
CA ASP A 181 8.68 -21.32 14.77
C ASP A 181 8.40 -22.60 15.58
N ARG A 182 7.74 -22.44 16.73
CA ARG A 182 7.36 -23.53 17.65
C ARG A 182 5.85 -23.75 17.70
N GLY A 183 5.07 -23.05 16.88
CA GLY A 183 3.60 -23.09 16.90
C GLY A 183 2.98 -22.44 18.13
N VAL A 184 3.66 -21.45 18.73
CA VAL A 184 3.10 -20.71 19.88
C VAL A 184 2.09 -19.68 19.36
N VAL A 185 0.88 -19.75 19.90
CA VAL A 185 -0.24 -18.87 19.53
C VAL A 185 -0.73 -18.14 20.78
N ILE A 186 -0.73 -16.80 20.76
CA ILE A 186 -1.26 -15.93 21.81
C ILE A 186 -2.60 -15.38 21.33
N GLN A 187 -3.68 -15.64 22.07
CA GLN A 187 -5.06 -15.32 21.64
C GLN A 187 -5.80 -14.40 22.62
N HIS A 188 -6.54 -13.43 22.08
CA HIS A 188 -7.45 -12.55 22.82
C HIS A 188 -8.50 -13.35 23.60
N LYS A 189 -8.77 -12.93 24.86
CA LYS A 189 -9.64 -13.62 25.85
C LYS A 189 -9.13 -14.96 26.38
N LYS A 190 -7.90 -15.36 26.05
CA LYS A 190 -7.26 -16.57 26.57
C LYS A 190 -5.98 -16.25 27.34
N ASP A 191 -4.92 -15.88 26.63
CA ASP A 191 -3.56 -15.75 27.20
C ASP A 191 -3.08 -14.28 27.20
N LEU A 192 -3.77 -13.41 26.46
CA LEU A 192 -3.45 -11.99 26.24
C LEU A 192 -4.02 -11.10 27.36
N LEU A 193 -3.14 -10.49 28.19
CA LEU A 193 -3.50 -9.55 29.26
C LEU A 193 -3.62 -8.11 28.73
N GLY A 194 -2.80 -7.73 27.74
CA GLY A 194 -2.77 -6.40 27.14
C GLY A 194 -2.06 -6.39 25.79
N TYR A 195 -2.50 -5.52 24.88
CA TYR A 195 -1.98 -5.38 23.52
C TYR A 195 -1.85 -3.91 23.13
N GLU A 196 -0.65 -3.51 22.70
CA GLU A 196 -0.40 -2.23 22.03
C GLU A 196 0.31 -2.50 20.70
N GLY A 197 -0.35 -2.18 19.57
CA GLY A 197 0.23 -2.33 18.23
C GLY A 197 0.61 -0.98 17.63
N ASP A 198 1.91 -0.76 17.39
CA ASP A 198 2.45 0.37 16.64
C ASP A 198 2.91 -0.12 15.25
N VAL A 199 2.15 0.22 14.21
CA VAL A 199 2.46 -0.17 12.83
C VAL A 199 2.94 1.05 12.05
N ASP A 200 4.26 1.11 11.84
CA ASP A 200 4.91 2.12 11.04
C ASP A 200 4.82 1.82 9.53
N TRP A 201 3.91 2.53 8.88
CA TRP A 201 3.72 2.53 7.43
C TRP A 201 4.63 3.51 6.68
N GLN A 202 5.48 4.28 7.38
CA GLN A 202 6.33 5.31 6.79
C GLN A 202 7.63 4.76 6.19
N GLY A 203 8.17 3.67 6.74
CA GLY A 203 9.44 3.06 6.35
C GLY A 203 9.40 2.10 5.14
N VAL A 204 8.22 1.83 4.56
CA VAL A 204 8.06 0.84 3.47
C VAL A 204 8.67 1.34 2.16
N ILE A 205 9.44 0.49 1.48
CA ILE A 205 10.02 0.68 0.15
C ILE A 205 9.56 -0.47 -0.72
N THR A 206 8.71 -0.21 -1.71
CA THR A 206 8.27 -1.23 -2.67
C THR A 206 8.78 -0.95 -4.09
N ARG A 207 9.41 0.21 -4.31
CA ARG A 207 10.12 0.57 -5.54
C ARG A 207 11.37 1.40 -5.24
N MET A 208 12.55 0.84 -5.42
CA MET A 208 13.82 1.40 -4.97
C MET A 208 14.58 1.99 -6.17
N MET A 209 15.12 3.19 -6.01
CA MET A 209 16.14 3.75 -6.90
C MET A 209 17.52 3.50 -6.28
N PRO A 210 18.21 2.41 -6.63
CA PRO A 210 19.56 2.17 -6.13
C PRO A 210 20.53 3.16 -6.79
N LYS A 211 21.25 3.90 -5.96
CA LYS A 211 22.26 4.89 -6.37
C LYS A 211 23.64 4.42 -5.90
N GLY A 212 24.51 4.06 -6.84
CA GLY A 212 25.90 3.72 -6.55
C GLY A 212 26.77 4.95 -6.30
N PHE A 213 28.08 4.72 -6.12
CA PHE A 213 29.08 5.77 -5.88
C PHE A 213 29.00 6.89 -6.93
N ASP A 214 29.16 8.15 -6.48
CA ASP A 214 29.13 9.37 -7.30
C ASP A 214 27.88 9.54 -8.19
N GLY A 215 26.74 8.99 -7.75
CA GLY A 215 25.46 9.15 -8.45
C GLY A 215 25.22 8.17 -9.59
N LEU A 216 25.89 7.02 -9.59
CA LEU A 216 25.63 5.94 -10.54
C LEU A 216 24.17 5.43 -10.42
N LEU A 217 23.39 5.57 -11.49
CA LEU A 217 21.99 5.12 -11.55
C LEU A 217 21.79 4.02 -12.60
N LEU A 218 20.87 3.10 -12.33
CA LEU A 218 20.45 2.09 -13.31
C LEU A 218 19.78 2.74 -14.55
N PRO A 219 19.92 2.17 -15.76
CA PRO A 219 19.21 2.64 -16.95
C PRO A 219 17.67 2.65 -16.79
N GLU A 220 17.12 1.63 -16.14
CA GLU A 220 15.70 1.51 -15.79
C GLU A 220 15.30 2.33 -14.55
N LYS A 221 16.30 2.92 -13.87
CA LYS A 221 16.22 3.78 -12.67
C LYS A 221 15.69 3.11 -11.40
N TYR A 222 14.78 2.15 -11.51
CA TYR A 222 14.11 1.54 -10.36
C TYR A 222 14.13 0.02 -10.41
N VAL A 223 14.23 -0.58 -9.23
CA VAL A 223 14.02 -2.02 -8.99
C VAL A 223 12.77 -2.15 -8.12
N GLU A 224 11.79 -2.94 -8.56
CA GLU A 224 10.46 -3.03 -7.94
C GLU A 224 10.25 -4.37 -7.23
N SER A 225 9.64 -4.35 -6.04
CA SER A 225 9.27 -5.56 -5.29
C SER A 225 8.02 -6.21 -5.88
N TYR A 226 7.91 -7.55 -5.75
CA TYR A 226 6.69 -8.31 -6.03
C TYR A 226 5.47 -7.80 -5.24
N ASN A 227 5.68 -7.31 -4.01
CA ASN A 227 4.62 -6.80 -3.14
C ASN A 227 4.19 -5.37 -3.51
N ALA A 228 4.81 -4.70 -4.48
CA ALA A 228 4.43 -3.34 -4.88
C ALA A 228 2.96 -3.20 -5.27
N SER A 229 2.35 -4.27 -5.77
CA SER A 229 0.92 -4.36 -6.13
C SER A 229 -0.04 -4.52 -4.95
N LYS A 230 0.47 -4.89 -3.76
CA LYS A 230 -0.32 -5.05 -2.52
C LYS A 230 -0.51 -3.73 -1.78
N TYR A 231 0.34 -2.75 -2.05
CA TYR A 231 0.17 -1.39 -1.55
C TYR A 231 -0.71 -0.63 -2.49
N ILE A 232 -1.39 0.39 -1.95
CA ILE A 232 -2.03 1.45 -2.73
C ILE A 232 -1.00 1.92 -3.75
N LYS A 233 0.02 2.71 -3.38
CA LYS A 233 1.13 3.16 -4.27
C LYS A 233 2.44 2.42 -4.02
N PRO A 234 3.24 2.14 -5.08
CA PRO A 234 4.64 1.80 -4.93
C PRO A 234 5.33 2.89 -4.10
N LYS A 235 5.91 2.51 -2.97
CA LYS A 235 6.58 3.40 -2.02
C LYS A 235 8.01 3.58 -2.50
N ILE A 236 8.30 4.76 -3.06
CA ILE A 236 9.56 5.03 -3.77
C ILE A 236 10.61 5.65 -2.84
N ARG A 237 11.81 5.05 -2.79
CA ARG A 237 12.97 5.61 -2.08
C ARG A 237 14.25 5.48 -2.90
N VAL A 238 15.10 6.49 -2.76
CA VAL A 238 16.51 6.40 -3.19
C VAL A 238 17.28 5.73 -2.07
N VAL A 239 18.03 4.69 -2.39
CA VAL A 239 18.91 3.98 -1.44
C VAL A 239 20.31 4.01 -2.01
N GLU A 240 21.26 4.48 -1.18
CA GLU A 240 22.64 4.69 -1.59
C GLU A 240 23.47 3.43 -1.30
N PHE A 241 24.16 2.94 -2.33
CA PHE A 241 25.09 1.81 -2.28
C PHE A 241 26.47 2.33 -2.64
N GLU A 242 27.04 3.19 -1.79
CA GLU A 242 28.32 3.89 -2.04
C GLU A 242 29.50 2.93 -2.31
N HIS A 243 29.39 1.68 -1.87
CA HIS A 243 30.38 0.63 -2.12
C HIS A 243 30.32 0.03 -3.54
N ILE A 244 29.32 0.38 -4.35
CA ILE A 244 29.19 -0.08 -5.75
C ILE A 244 29.62 1.05 -6.68
N LYS A 245 30.81 0.92 -7.25
CA LYS A 245 31.49 1.94 -8.07
C LYS A 245 31.74 1.43 -9.48
N ALA A 246 31.44 2.26 -10.48
CA ALA A 246 31.66 1.92 -11.88
C ALA A 246 32.97 2.54 -12.40
N ALA A 247 33.73 1.78 -13.19
CA ALA A 247 34.95 2.22 -13.85
C ALA A 247 34.62 3.14 -15.05
N ILE A 248 34.15 4.36 -14.78
CA ILE A 248 33.76 5.36 -15.78
C ILE A 248 34.35 6.74 -15.42
N GLY A 249 34.66 7.54 -16.44
CA GLY A 249 35.16 8.91 -16.25
C GLY A 249 36.49 8.94 -15.47
N ASP A 250 36.53 9.75 -14.41
CA ASP A 250 37.70 9.94 -13.55
C ASP A 250 38.08 8.68 -12.74
N TYR A 251 37.20 7.68 -12.68
CA TYR A 251 37.36 6.44 -11.92
C TYR A 251 37.69 5.22 -12.78
N ALA A 252 38.07 5.42 -14.05
CA ALA A 252 38.33 4.33 -15.00
C ALA A 252 39.51 3.40 -14.61
N TYR A 253 40.38 3.85 -13.69
CA TYR A 253 41.57 3.11 -13.24
C TYR A 253 41.57 2.82 -11.74
N ASP A 254 40.44 3.04 -11.05
CA ASP A 254 40.33 2.75 -9.62
C ASP A 254 40.27 1.24 -9.37
N GLU A 255 41.03 0.76 -8.38
CA GLU A 255 41.17 -0.67 -8.07
C GLU A 255 39.85 -1.29 -7.57
N ASP A 256 38.97 -0.48 -6.97
CA ASP A 256 37.68 -0.86 -6.42
C ASP A 256 36.49 -0.66 -7.39
N ALA A 257 36.76 -0.15 -8.60
CA ALA A 257 35.73 0.14 -9.60
C ALA A 257 35.53 -1.05 -10.55
N VAL A 258 34.28 -1.50 -10.72
CA VAL A 258 33.93 -2.60 -11.63
C VAL A 258 33.42 -2.06 -12.98
N PRO A 259 33.51 -2.84 -14.08
CA PRO A 259 32.94 -2.44 -15.36
C PRO A 259 31.46 -2.03 -15.24
N LEU A 260 31.06 -1.00 -15.98
CA LEU A 260 29.71 -0.42 -15.92
C LEU A 260 28.55 -1.44 -15.97
N PRO A 261 28.57 -2.47 -16.84
CA PRO A 261 27.52 -3.49 -16.86
C PRO A 261 27.46 -4.32 -15.57
N GLN A 262 28.62 -4.59 -14.96
CA GLN A 262 28.73 -5.36 -13.72
C GLN A 262 28.28 -4.54 -12.52
N ALA A 263 28.60 -3.24 -12.48
CA ALA A 263 28.10 -2.32 -11.45
C ALA A 263 26.56 -2.27 -11.44
N TYR A 264 25.92 -2.28 -12.62
CA TYR A 264 24.46 -2.32 -12.73
C TYR A 264 23.87 -3.64 -12.21
N GLU A 265 24.48 -4.79 -12.49
CA GLU A 265 24.02 -6.05 -11.90
C GLU A 265 24.18 -6.07 -10.39
N MET A 266 25.28 -5.53 -9.86
CA MET A 266 25.49 -5.42 -8.41
C MET A 266 24.42 -4.52 -7.76
N LEU A 267 24.08 -3.38 -8.37
CA LEU A 267 22.99 -2.50 -7.89
C LEU A 267 21.62 -3.20 -7.91
N ARG A 268 21.31 -3.99 -8.96
CA ARG A 268 20.07 -4.77 -9.03
C ARG A 268 20.01 -5.83 -7.95
N ASN A 269 21.10 -6.57 -7.75
CA ASN A 269 21.17 -7.62 -6.73
C ASN A 269 21.10 -7.04 -5.32
N ALA A 270 21.75 -5.91 -5.06
CA ALA A 270 21.68 -5.21 -3.77
C ALA A 270 20.26 -4.71 -3.46
N ALA A 271 19.58 -4.12 -4.44
CA ALA A 271 18.19 -3.70 -4.30
C ALA A 271 17.24 -4.90 -4.07
N LYS A 272 17.48 -6.01 -4.77
CA LYS A 272 16.68 -7.23 -4.60
C LYS A 272 16.89 -7.87 -3.23
N LYS A 273 18.14 -7.88 -2.73
CA LYS A 273 18.50 -8.37 -1.40
C LYS A 273 17.80 -7.58 -0.28
N MET A 274 17.61 -6.27 -0.46
CA MET A 274 16.84 -5.46 0.49
C MET A 274 15.36 -5.89 0.59
N TYR A 275 14.74 -6.30 -0.52
CA TYR A 275 13.38 -6.83 -0.49
C TYR A 275 13.32 -8.25 0.09
N ASP A 276 14.21 -9.11 -0.37
CA ASP A 276 14.18 -10.54 -0.05
C ASP A 276 14.65 -10.82 1.40
N GLU A 277 15.60 -10.05 1.93
CA GLU A 277 16.20 -10.31 3.26
C GLU A 277 15.81 -9.30 4.33
N GLN A 278 15.67 -8.01 3.98
CA GLN A 278 15.32 -6.96 4.95
C GLN A 278 13.82 -6.64 4.96
N HIS A 279 13.04 -7.26 4.06
CA HIS A 279 11.59 -7.09 3.94
C HIS A 279 11.16 -5.62 3.99
N VAL A 280 11.96 -4.73 3.38
CA VAL A 280 11.68 -3.29 3.36
C VAL A 280 10.36 -2.97 2.67
N ASP A 281 9.80 -3.93 1.94
CA ASP A 281 8.50 -3.87 1.26
C ASP A 281 7.32 -4.34 2.13
N TYR A 282 7.48 -4.49 3.44
CA TYR A 282 6.43 -4.69 4.46
C TYR A 282 6.39 -3.54 5.49
N PRO A 283 5.20 -3.13 6.01
CA PRO A 283 5.11 -2.18 7.11
C PRO A 283 5.78 -2.76 8.36
N LYS A 284 6.53 -1.91 9.06
CA LYS A 284 7.18 -2.30 10.30
C LYS A 284 6.15 -2.27 11.39
N ALA A 285 5.75 -3.43 11.86
CA ALA A 285 4.86 -3.54 12.99
C ALA A 285 5.63 -3.95 14.23
N THR A 286 5.40 -3.23 15.33
CA THR A 286 5.85 -3.56 16.68
C THR A 286 4.60 -3.78 17.52
N TYR A 287 4.49 -4.97 18.08
CA TYR A 287 3.42 -5.40 18.95
C TYR A 287 3.99 -5.61 20.34
N LYS A 288 3.57 -4.79 21.28
CA LYS A 288 3.84 -5.01 22.70
C LYS A 288 2.73 -5.90 23.25
N VAL A 289 3.10 -7.08 23.73
CA VAL A 289 2.18 -8.13 24.20
C VAL A 289 2.49 -8.43 25.67
N GLU A 290 1.54 -8.11 26.53
CA GLU A 290 1.54 -8.54 27.92
C GLU A 290 0.69 -9.82 27.99
N PHE A 291 1.27 -10.92 28.45
CA PHE A 291 0.61 -12.23 28.49
C PHE A 291 1.00 -12.99 29.76
N GLN A 292 0.07 -13.77 30.30
CA GLN A 292 0.36 -14.69 31.41
C GLN A 292 0.60 -16.09 30.85
N GLU A 293 1.73 -16.71 31.17
CA GLU A 293 2.02 -18.07 30.72
C GLU A 293 1.08 -19.08 31.42
N LEU A 294 0.08 -19.61 30.68
CA LEU A 294 -0.92 -20.53 31.22
C LEU A 294 -0.36 -21.89 31.68
N SER A 295 0.86 -22.24 31.26
CA SER A 295 1.54 -23.51 31.60
C SER A 295 1.70 -23.73 33.10
N GLN A 296 1.64 -22.66 33.91
CA GLN A 296 1.77 -22.68 35.36
C GLN A 296 0.44 -22.70 36.14
N THR A 297 -0.70 -22.62 35.45
CA THR A 297 -2.03 -22.67 36.10
C THR A 297 -2.44 -24.10 36.43
N GLU A 298 -3.16 -24.29 37.54
CA GLU A 298 -3.49 -25.62 38.09
C GLU A 298 -4.35 -26.48 37.15
N GLU A 299 -5.12 -25.85 36.26
CA GLU A 299 -5.96 -26.48 35.23
C GLU A 299 -5.17 -27.01 34.01
N TYR A 300 -3.93 -26.57 33.77
CA TYR A 300 -3.18 -26.86 32.53
C TYR A 300 -1.82 -27.57 32.75
N LYS A 301 -1.55 -28.07 33.97
CA LYS A 301 -0.31 -28.79 34.33
C LYS A 301 0.02 -29.99 33.42
N ASP A 302 -0.98 -30.63 32.83
CA ASP A 302 -0.81 -31.83 31.99
C ASP A 302 -0.41 -31.51 30.52
N LEU A 303 -0.43 -30.23 30.11
CA LEU A 303 -0.07 -29.74 28.78
C LEU A 303 1.30 -29.02 28.76
N ALA A 304 2.05 -29.06 29.86
CA ALA A 304 3.24 -28.26 30.16
C ALA A 304 4.47 -28.46 29.24
N VAL A 305 4.37 -29.22 28.15
CA VAL A 305 5.55 -29.59 27.34
C VAL A 305 5.91 -28.56 26.25
N LEU A 306 5.04 -27.64 25.79
CA LEU A 306 5.36 -26.91 24.54
C LEU A 306 4.87 -25.45 24.39
N GLN A 307 5.01 -24.58 25.38
CA GLN A 307 4.84 -23.12 25.14
C GLN A 307 5.93 -22.24 25.78
N ARG A 308 7.21 -22.66 25.70
CA ARG A 308 8.33 -21.74 25.95
C ARG A 308 8.65 -20.97 24.68
N VAL A 309 8.43 -19.67 24.73
CA VAL A 309 8.88 -18.70 23.73
C VAL A 309 10.34 -18.35 24.03
N TYR A 310 11.22 -18.34 23.04
CA TYR A 310 12.60 -17.88 23.18
C TYR A 310 12.84 -16.62 22.34
N MET A 311 13.88 -15.86 22.69
CA MET A 311 14.28 -14.68 21.90
C MET A 311 14.56 -15.08 20.44
N GLY A 312 13.95 -14.35 19.50
CA GLY A 312 13.98 -14.60 18.07
C GLY A 312 12.98 -15.66 17.56
N ASP A 313 12.25 -16.38 18.43
CA ASP A 313 11.19 -17.30 17.99
C ASP A 313 10.06 -16.54 17.29
N THR A 314 9.37 -17.21 16.36
CA THR A 314 8.18 -16.65 15.69
C THR A 314 6.93 -17.05 16.47
N VAL A 315 6.08 -16.07 16.79
CA VAL A 315 4.85 -16.24 17.57
C VAL A 315 3.67 -15.69 16.78
N THR A 316 2.55 -16.42 16.78
CA THR A 316 1.30 -15.98 16.15
C THR A 316 0.41 -15.29 17.18
N VAL A 317 -0.04 -14.07 16.91
CA VAL A 317 -1.00 -13.32 17.74
C VAL A 317 -2.34 -13.24 17.03
N ILE A 318 -3.41 -13.65 17.71
CA ILE A 318 -4.78 -13.63 17.20
C ILE A 318 -5.64 -12.71 18.07
N HIS A 319 -6.15 -11.61 17.49
CA HIS A 319 -7.09 -10.71 18.15
C HIS A 319 -8.45 -10.73 17.42
N GLU A 320 -9.35 -11.61 17.86
CA GLU A 320 -10.63 -11.87 17.16
C GLU A 320 -11.55 -10.65 17.03
N GLU A 321 -11.55 -9.72 18.00
CA GLU A 321 -12.42 -8.54 17.96
C GLU A 321 -11.89 -7.44 17.03
N ASP A 322 -10.58 -7.39 16.81
CA ASP A 322 -9.93 -6.45 15.88
C ASP A 322 -9.69 -7.07 14.49
N GLY A 323 -10.01 -8.36 14.34
CA GLY A 323 -10.03 -9.06 13.06
C GLY A 323 -8.65 -9.28 12.41
N PHE A 324 -7.58 -9.40 13.21
CA PHE A 324 -6.24 -9.67 12.68
C PHE A 324 -5.57 -10.90 13.33
N GLU A 325 -4.77 -11.59 12.51
CA GLU A 325 -3.88 -12.71 12.83
C GLU A 325 -2.50 -12.35 12.27
N ILE A 326 -1.47 -12.31 13.12
CA ILE A 326 -0.13 -11.82 12.75
C ILE A 326 0.95 -12.73 13.33
N GLU A 327 1.88 -13.15 12.46
CA GLU A 327 3.11 -13.84 12.83
C GLU A 327 4.25 -12.83 12.97
N ALA A 328 4.88 -12.76 14.13
CA ALA A 328 5.99 -11.84 14.39
C ALA A 328 7.08 -12.49 15.25
N LYS A 329 8.34 -12.08 15.03
CA LYS A 329 9.48 -12.54 15.83
C LYS A 329 9.56 -11.79 17.17
N VAL A 330 9.95 -12.50 18.22
CA VAL A 330 10.28 -11.91 19.53
C VAL A 330 11.59 -11.12 19.40
N ASN A 331 11.53 -9.80 19.59
CA ASN A 331 12.69 -8.93 19.53
C ASN A 331 13.12 -8.40 20.91
N HIS A 332 12.23 -8.47 21.91
CA HIS A 332 12.52 -8.00 23.26
C HIS A 332 11.66 -8.74 24.30
N TYR A 333 12.18 -8.95 25.51
CA TYR A 333 11.40 -9.44 26.64
C TYR A 333 11.84 -8.82 27.97
N LYS A 334 10.90 -8.76 28.92
CA LYS A 334 11.17 -8.65 30.36
C LYS A 334 10.75 -9.93 31.07
N TYR A 335 11.61 -10.42 31.95
CA TYR A 335 11.47 -11.70 32.62
C TYR A 335 11.73 -11.56 34.12
N ASP A 336 10.88 -12.17 34.93
CA ASP A 336 11.07 -12.28 36.37
C ASP A 336 11.89 -13.54 36.69
N PRO A 337 13.16 -13.40 37.09
CA PRO A 337 14.01 -14.55 37.40
C PRO A 337 13.70 -15.23 38.75
N ILE A 338 12.81 -14.67 39.58
CA ILE A 338 12.39 -15.28 40.84
C ILE A 338 11.23 -16.24 40.59
N ASN A 339 10.21 -15.75 39.89
CA ASN A 339 9.02 -16.53 39.54
C ASN A 339 9.20 -17.36 38.25
N GLU A 340 10.31 -17.15 37.55
CA GLU A 340 10.64 -17.80 36.28
C GLU A 340 9.57 -17.59 35.18
N GLU A 341 8.97 -16.39 35.13
CA GLU A 341 7.89 -16.03 34.21
C GLU A 341 8.17 -14.78 33.37
N TYR A 342 7.54 -14.68 32.20
CA TYR A 342 7.58 -13.49 31.37
C TYR A 342 6.69 -12.39 31.96
N ILE A 343 7.26 -11.19 32.11
CA ILE A 343 6.54 -9.97 32.48
C ILE A 343 5.99 -9.30 31.21
N GLU A 344 6.78 -9.26 30.15
CA GLU A 344 6.49 -8.51 28.92
C GLU A 344 7.19 -9.18 27.72
N LEU A 345 6.50 -9.32 26.59
CA LEU A 345 7.09 -9.68 25.30
C LEU A 345 6.81 -8.59 24.27
N THR A 346 7.82 -8.22 23.50
CA THR A 346 7.65 -7.39 22.31
C THR A 346 7.93 -8.25 21.09
N LEU A 347 6.97 -8.25 20.18
CA LEU A 347 7.00 -8.97 18.92
C LEU A 347 7.06 -7.93 17.81
N GLY A 348 8.06 -7.96 16.94
CA GLY A 348 8.15 -6.92 15.92
C GLY A 348 9.27 -7.11 14.92
N ASN A 349 9.10 -6.46 13.76
CA ASN A 349 10.02 -6.55 12.63
C ASN A 349 10.96 -5.34 12.52
N PHE A 350 11.25 -4.65 13.63
CA PHE A 350 12.16 -3.50 13.64
C PHE A 350 13.31 -3.65 14.65
N LYS A 351 14.45 -3.14 14.19
CA LYS A 351 15.80 -3.25 14.75
C LYS A 351 16.16 -1.87 15.30
N GLU A 352 16.12 -1.69 16.62
CA GLU A 352 16.72 -0.49 17.21
C GLU A 352 18.24 -0.54 17.05
N SER A 353 18.82 0.64 16.88
CA SER A 353 20.26 0.82 16.79
C SER A 353 20.85 0.81 18.20
N PHE A 354 21.83 -0.06 18.42
CA PHE A 354 22.57 -0.23 19.68
C PHE A 354 23.40 1.02 20.10
N VAL A 355 23.19 2.18 19.47
CA VAL A 355 24.11 3.33 19.57
C VAL A 355 23.82 4.28 20.74
N ASP A 356 22.82 4.01 21.57
CA ASP A 356 22.44 4.95 22.64
C ASP A 356 22.90 4.58 24.07
N ILE A 357 23.85 3.66 24.24
CA ILE A 357 24.43 3.36 25.58
C ILE A 357 25.49 4.37 25.99
N THR A 358 26.27 4.93 25.05
CA THR A 358 27.22 6.00 25.38
C THR A 358 26.49 7.34 25.61
N GLY A 359 25.42 7.62 24.84
CA GLY A 359 24.61 8.84 24.98
C GLY A 359 23.61 8.87 26.15
N ARG A 360 23.14 7.70 26.63
CA ARG A 360 22.24 7.62 27.81
C ARG A 360 22.96 7.62 29.16
N VAL A 361 24.29 7.47 29.17
CA VAL A 361 25.11 7.66 30.38
C VAL A 361 25.50 9.14 30.57
N ASP A 362 25.70 9.90 29.48
CA ASP A 362 26.04 11.33 29.53
C ASP A 362 24.84 12.24 29.95
N ASN A 363 23.60 11.82 29.70
CA ASN A 363 22.40 12.60 30.05
C ASN A 363 22.04 12.58 31.55
N VAL A 364 22.67 11.75 32.37
CA VAL A 364 22.56 11.82 33.84
C VAL A 364 23.64 12.73 34.45
N GLU A 365 24.74 12.97 33.73
CA GLU A 365 25.84 13.85 34.16
C GLU A 365 25.59 15.34 33.80
N ASN A 366 24.86 15.61 32.71
CA ASN A 366 24.57 16.98 32.25
C ASN A 366 23.59 17.77 33.15
N ASN A 367 22.74 17.11 33.93
CA ASN A 367 21.87 17.78 34.91
C ASN A 367 22.62 18.27 36.18
N PHE A 368 23.91 17.95 36.36
CA PHE A 368 24.71 18.41 37.50
C PHE A 368 25.70 19.54 37.19
N ASN A 369 25.93 19.86 35.91
CA ASN A 369 26.86 20.92 35.50
C ASN A 369 26.21 22.32 35.38
N ASP A 370 24.91 22.42 35.12
CA ASP A 370 24.17 23.70 35.06
C ASP A 370 24.08 24.42 36.43
N ILE A 371 24.18 23.68 37.53
CA ILE A 371 24.24 24.23 38.89
C ILE A 371 25.63 24.84 39.16
N ARG A 372 26.68 24.41 38.45
CA ARG A 372 28.07 24.79 38.70
C ARG A 372 28.47 26.11 38.01
N ASP A 373 27.79 26.46 36.92
CA ASP A 373 28.05 27.68 36.13
C ASP A 373 27.14 28.87 36.49
N SER A 374 25.94 28.59 37.03
CA SER A 374 25.06 29.60 37.66
C SER A 374 25.70 30.31 38.86
N VAL A 375 26.75 29.70 39.39
CA VAL A 375 27.49 30.12 40.56
C VAL A 375 28.45 31.27 40.21
N ASN A 376 29.25 31.11 39.16
CA ASN A 376 30.36 32.00 38.83
C ASN A 376 29.94 33.38 38.26
N GLY A 377 28.70 33.53 37.78
CA GLY A 377 28.23 34.72 37.06
C GLY A 377 27.73 35.89 37.93
N ILE A 378 27.55 35.72 39.24
CA ILE A 378 26.88 36.73 40.09
C ILE A 378 27.83 37.86 40.55
N LYS A 379 29.11 37.80 40.17
CA LYS A 379 30.19 38.50 40.87
C LYS A 379 30.44 39.96 40.46
N ASN A 380 29.89 40.45 39.34
CA ASN A 380 30.48 41.63 38.69
C ASN A 380 29.65 42.93 38.56
N ASN A 381 28.31 42.98 38.65
CA ASN A 381 27.61 44.15 38.04
C ASN A 381 26.41 44.78 38.76
N VAL A 382 26.59 45.27 39.99
CA VAL A 382 25.66 46.28 40.55
C VAL A 382 26.45 47.42 41.18
N LYS A 383 26.80 48.41 40.35
CA LYS A 383 27.38 49.69 40.79
C LYS A 383 26.81 50.80 39.92
N GLY A 384 25.64 51.32 40.30
CA GLY A 384 25.01 52.40 39.55
C GLY A 384 23.71 52.92 40.14
N MET A 385 23.85 53.84 41.11
CA MET A 385 22.90 54.88 41.51
C MET A 385 21.72 54.50 42.42
N GLU A 386 21.90 54.77 43.71
CA GLU A 386 21.19 55.81 44.46
C GLU A 386 22.09 56.18 45.65
N LYS A 387 22.07 57.44 46.13
CA LYS A 387 22.97 57.91 47.20
C LYS A 387 22.98 56.89 48.35
N SER A 388 24.14 56.28 48.53
CA SER A 388 24.20 54.90 48.97
C SER A 388 23.69 54.75 50.40
N ILE A 389 22.81 53.76 50.60
CA ILE A 389 22.55 53.16 51.92
C ILE A 389 23.88 52.92 52.67
N LEU A 390 24.97 52.67 51.94
CA LEU A 390 26.33 52.56 52.47
C LEU A 390 26.86 53.84 53.14
N GLU A 391 26.61 55.03 52.60
CA GLU A 391 27.07 56.29 53.21
C GLU A 391 26.28 56.60 54.51
N GLN A 392 24.96 56.37 54.51
CA GLN A 392 24.17 56.47 55.74
C GLN A 392 24.54 55.40 56.78
N ALA A 393 24.83 54.17 56.33
CA ALA A 393 25.30 53.10 57.21
C ALA A 393 26.69 53.39 57.79
N ARG A 394 27.59 54.00 57.01
CA ARG A 394 28.91 54.46 57.47
C ARG A 394 28.79 55.55 58.53
N GLU A 395 27.96 56.56 58.30
CA GLU A 395 27.69 57.62 59.29
C GLU A 395 27.06 57.04 60.57
N ASN A 396 26.05 56.18 60.45
CA ASN A 396 25.42 55.55 61.61
C ASN A 396 26.40 54.66 62.39
N ALA A 397 27.19 53.82 61.73
CA ALA A 397 28.20 52.98 62.38
C ALA A 397 29.27 53.83 63.09
N THR A 398 29.74 54.89 62.44
CA THR A 398 30.73 55.82 63.02
C THR A 398 30.17 56.55 64.25
N ASN A 399 28.94 57.04 64.18
CA ASN A 399 28.28 57.72 65.29
C ASN A 399 28.01 56.75 66.46
N LEU A 400 27.52 55.54 66.16
CA LEU A 400 27.23 54.52 67.17
C LEU A 400 28.49 54.13 67.96
N ILE A 401 29.61 53.88 67.26
CA ILE A 401 30.89 53.53 67.88
C ILE A 401 31.42 54.71 68.72
N ASN A 402 31.39 55.93 68.19
CA ASN A 402 31.87 57.12 68.89
C ASN A 402 30.98 57.56 70.06
N SER A 403 29.76 57.04 70.18
CA SER A 403 28.86 57.28 71.32
C SER A 403 29.02 56.26 72.46
N GLY A 404 29.80 55.20 72.26
CA GLY A 404 29.91 54.04 73.15
C GLY A 404 30.88 54.16 74.33
N PHE A 405 30.99 55.32 74.98
CA PHE A 405 31.84 55.47 76.17
C PHE A 405 31.17 54.89 77.43
N GLY A 406 31.84 53.99 78.15
CA GLY A 406 31.35 53.43 79.43
C GLY A 406 31.25 51.90 79.54
N GLY A 407 31.86 51.13 78.62
CA GLY A 407 31.87 49.67 78.70
C GLY A 407 32.86 49.10 79.73
N HIS A 408 32.54 47.93 80.29
CA HIS A 408 33.43 47.17 81.16
C HIS A 408 34.20 46.13 80.35
N VAL A 409 35.52 46.27 80.31
CA VAL A 409 36.41 45.33 79.60
C VAL A 409 36.97 44.32 80.60
N ARG A 410 36.77 43.03 80.34
CA ARG A 410 37.44 41.94 81.04
C ARG A 410 38.28 41.13 80.08
N ILE A 411 39.52 40.91 80.45
CA ILE A 411 40.49 40.15 79.67
C ILE A 411 40.78 38.86 80.42
N TYR A 412 40.52 37.75 79.74
CA TYR A 412 40.91 36.41 80.15
C TYR A 412 41.97 35.88 79.19
N PRO A 413 42.79 34.90 79.59
CA PRO A 413 43.72 34.22 78.68
C PRO A 413 43.03 33.70 77.39
N GLU A 414 41.77 33.28 77.50
CA GLU A 414 41.02 32.62 76.42
C GLU A 414 39.98 33.51 75.70
N ARG A 415 39.63 34.69 76.25
CA ARG A 415 38.62 35.58 75.67
C ARG A 415 38.71 37.02 76.17
N ILE A 416 38.14 37.94 75.39
CA ILE A 416 37.89 39.33 75.76
C ILE A 416 36.38 39.55 75.79
N LEU A 417 35.88 40.18 76.85
CA LEU A 417 34.49 40.59 76.99
C LEU A 417 34.41 42.11 77.12
N ILE A 418 33.57 42.73 76.31
CA ILE A 418 33.16 44.14 76.44
C ILE A 418 31.67 44.14 76.77
N MET A 419 31.32 44.61 77.96
CA MET A 419 29.98 44.44 78.53
C MET A 419 29.37 45.78 78.96
N ASP A 420 28.05 45.82 79.03
CA ASP A 420 27.27 46.95 79.54
C ASP A 420 27.25 47.05 81.08
N THR A 421 27.65 46.01 81.81
CA THR A 421 27.78 46.02 83.28
C THR A 421 29.07 45.33 83.73
N ALA A 422 29.54 45.65 84.95
CA ALA A 422 30.77 45.08 85.49
C ALA A 422 30.62 43.59 85.85
N ASP A 423 29.41 43.11 86.16
CA ASP A 423 29.13 41.72 86.49
C ASP A 423 28.70 40.93 85.24
N GLU A 424 29.39 39.82 85.01
CA GLU A 424 29.14 38.92 83.90
C GLU A 424 27.73 38.31 83.93
N ARG A 425 27.15 38.12 85.11
CA ARG A 425 25.82 37.51 85.27
C ARG A 425 24.69 38.47 84.90
N THR A 426 24.94 39.78 84.93
CA THR A 426 23.94 40.81 84.64
C THR A 426 24.11 41.46 83.27
N ALA A 427 25.24 41.21 82.60
CA ALA A 427 25.53 41.77 81.29
C ALA A 427 24.54 41.24 80.23
N LYS A 428 23.99 42.15 79.43
CA LYS A 428 23.06 41.81 78.33
C LYS A 428 23.66 42.16 76.97
N LYS A 429 24.26 43.35 76.84
CA LYS A 429 24.94 43.77 75.61
C LYS A 429 26.42 43.40 75.73
N VAL A 430 26.79 42.31 75.06
CA VAL A 430 28.13 41.73 75.17
C VAL A 430 28.75 41.61 73.79
N TRP A 431 29.92 42.23 73.64
CA TRP A 431 30.86 41.85 72.59
C TRP A 431 31.87 40.87 73.18
N GLN A 432 31.98 39.70 72.56
CA GLN A 432 32.93 38.67 72.96
C GLN A 432 33.89 38.38 71.82
N TRP A 433 35.18 38.27 72.13
CA TRP A 433 36.22 37.82 71.21
C TRP A 433 37.01 36.66 71.81
N ASN A 434 37.15 35.55 71.09
CA ASN A 434 38.05 34.44 71.40
C ASN A 434 38.58 33.81 70.10
N ILE A 435 39.32 32.70 70.22
CA ILE A 435 39.91 31.99 69.08
C ILE A 435 38.88 31.54 68.02
N ASN A 436 37.62 31.33 68.41
CA ASN A 436 36.56 30.86 67.51
C ASN A 436 35.82 32.00 66.78
N GLY A 437 36.05 33.27 67.15
CA GLY A 437 35.42 34.42 66.49
C GLY A 437 35.12 35.62 67.38
N PHE A 438 34.46 36.61 66.80
CA PHE A 438 33.96 37.80 67.45
C PHE A 438 32.47 37.98 67.17
N GLY A 439 31.68 38.27 68.19
CA GLY A 439 30.24 38.43 68.04
C GLY A 439 29.60 39.34 69.07
N TYR A 440 28.45 39.87 68.69
CA TYR A 440 27.56 40.66 69.54
C TYR A 440 26.38 39.82 70.00
N SER A 441 26.10 39.86 71.30
CA SER A 441 24.88 39.34 71.90
C SER A 441 24.14 40.46 72.62
N SER A 442 22.82 40.51 72.45
CA SER A 442 21.91 41.39 73.19
C SER A 442 21.25 40.69 74.40
N THR A 443 21.59 39.42 74.64
CA THR A 443 20.97 38.56 75.67
C THR A 443 21.95 38.07 76.74
N GLY A 444 23.22 38.48 76.65
CA GLY A 444 24.28 38.17 77.61
C GLY A 444 25.40 37.30 77.04
N ILE A 445 26.33 36.89 77.91
CA ILE A 445 27.63 36.32 77.52
C ILE A 445 27.52 35.01 76.76
N ASN A 446 26.49 34.20 77.00
CA ASN A 446 26.35 32.88 76.36
C ASN A 446 25.65 32.93 74.99
N GLY A 447 25.37 34.13 74.46
CA GLY A 447 24.63 34.29 73.20
C GLY A 447 23.11 34.07 73.34
N PRO A 448 22.37 33.97 72.21
CA PRO A 448 22.86 33.81 70.84
C PRO A 448 23.54 35.06 70.24
N TYR A 449 24.49 34.83 69.34
CA TYR A 449 25.22 35.89 68.63
C TYR A 449 24.67 36.07 67.21
N ASN A 450 23.64 36.90 67.07
CA ASN A 450 22.99 37.16 65.77
C ASN A 450 23.85 38.01 64.81
N THR A 451 24.93 38.60 65.32
CA THR A 451 25.94 39.29 64.51
C THR A 451 27.30 38.76 64.90
N ALA A 452 27.92 37.96 64.03
CA ALA A 452 29.20 37.31 64.33
C ALA A 452 30.06 37.10 63.09
N ILE A 453 31.38 37.12 63.32
CA ILE A 453 32.39 36.65 62.38
C ILE A 453 33.11 35.49 63.07
N THR A 454 32.98 34.28 62.51
CA THR A 454 33.46 33.04 63.11
C THR A 454 34.71 32.51 62.39
N MET A 455 35.51 31.68 63.07
CA MET A 455 36.79 31.18 62.57
C MET A 455 36.68 30.28 61.33
N ASP A 456 35.49 29.74 61.07
CA ASP A 456 35.16 28.95 59.88
C ASP A 456 34.84 29.83 58.65
N GLY A 457 35.05 31.14 58.75
CA GLY A 457 34.92 32.10 57.65
C GLY A 457 33.49 32.57 57.38
N ARG A 458 32.54 32.28 58.27
CA ARG A 458 31.14 32.71 58.13
C ARG A 458 30.92 34.09 58.73
N ILE A 459 30.06 34.87 58.07
CA ILE A 459 29.48 36.10 58.61
C ILE A 459 28.00 35.80 58.88
N VAL A 460 27.60 35.87 60.13
CA VAL A 460 26.19 35.73 60.55
C VAL A 460 25.63 37.14 60.73
N ALA A 461 24.65 37.52 59.92
CA ALA A 461 23.97 38.80 60.01
C ALA A 461 22.62 38.75 59.28
N ASP A 462 21.61 39.45 59.80
CA ASP A 462 20.29 39.60 59.14
C ASP A 462 20.34 40.59 57.98
N PHE A 463 21.23 41.59 58.05
CA PHE A 463 21.43 42.60 57.01
C PHE A 463 22.91 42.86 56.77
N ILE A 464 23.33 42.81 55.50
CA ILE A 464 24.68 43.19 55.06
C ILE A 464 24.56 44.35 54.08
N THR A 465 24.76 45.58 54.58
CA THR A 465 24.86 46.75 53.72
C THR A 465 26.26 46.80 53.10
N THR A 466 26.37 46.57 51.80
CA THR A 466 27.63 46.67 51.06
C THR A 466 27.46 47.43 49.76
N GLY A 467 28.51 48.11 49.31
CA GLY A 467 28.51 48.79 48.00
C GLY A 467 28.85 47.85 46.84
N VAL A 468 29.68 46.85 47.07
CA VAL A 468 30.03 45.79 46.10
C VAL A 468 30.21 44.49 46.87
N LEU A 469 29.46 43.45 46.50
CA LEU A 469 29.67 42.09 47.00
C LEU A 469 30.29 41.25 45.89
N ASN A 470 31.59 40.97 45.98
CA ASN A 470 32.28 40.10 45.03
C ASN A 470 32.23 38.65 45.59
N GLY A 471 31.14 37.90 45.32
CA GLY A 471 30.98 36.49 45.70
C GLY A 471 31.05 35.49 44.52
N ASN A 472 31.80 34.38 44.66
CA ASN A 472 31.97 33.39 43.57
C ASN A 472 30.67 32.65 43.29
N LEU A 473 29.75 32.75 44.26
CA LEU A 473 28.46 32.12 44.36
C LEU A 473 27.59 33.02 45.23
N VAL A 474 26.40 33.38 44.75
CA VAL A 474 25.35 33.95 45.60
C VAL A 474 24.16 33.01 45.55
N ARG A 475 23.94 32.23 46.62
CA ARG A 475 22.74 31.41 46.81
C ARG A 475 21.74 32.21 47.64
N GLY A 476 20.96 33.07 46.99
CA GLY A 476 19.86 33.83 47.59
C GLY A 476 18.50 33.25 47.17
N GLY A 477 17.44 33.52 47.95
CA GLY A 477 16.07 33.18 47.58
C GLY A 477 15.53 34.11 46.48
N GLU A 478 15.00 35.27 46.86
CA GLU A 478 14.41 36.25 45.94
C GLU A 478 15.33 37.48 45.77
N ILE A 479 15.52 37.93 44.52
CA ILE A 479 16.26 39.16 44.18
C ILE A 479 15.26 40.18 43.58
N VAL A 480 14.81 41.14 44.39
CA VAL A 480 13.83 42.17 43.98
C VAL A 480 14.54 43.44 43.48
N GLY A 481 14.02 44.05 42.41
CA GLY A 481 14.41 45.40 41.96
C GLY A 481 15.78 45.52 41.27
N SER A 482 16.40 44.41 40.87
CA SER A 482 17.74 44.40 40.28
C SER A 482 17.72 44.24 38.76
N THR A 483 18.68 44.85 38.08
CA THR A 483 19.04 44.50 36.70
C THR A 483 20.05 43.36 36.76
N VAL A 484 19.73 42.20 36.19
CA VAL A 484 20.70 41.11 36.05
C VAL A 484 21.29 41.17 34.65
N ARG A 485 22.62 41.30 34.60
CA ARG A 485 23.42 41.24 33.38
C ARG A 485 24.43 40.11 33.55
N THR A 486 24.35 39.11 32.67
CA THR A 486 25.16 37.88 32.79
C THR A 486 26.63 38.08 32.43
N ASP A 487 26.96 39.08 31.60
CA ASP A 487 28.32 39.36 31.15
C ASP A 487 28.55 40.86 30.91
N ASN A 488 29.79 41.35 31.06
CA ASN A 488 30.18 42.74 30.80
C ASN A 488 30.59 43.04 29.35
N GLY A 489 30.76 42.02 28.53
CA GLY A 489 31.02 42.17 27.10
C GLY A 489 29.79 42.65 26.34
N THR A 490 29.92 42.71 25.02
CA THR A 490 28.84 43.18 24.14
C THR A 490 27.65 42.24 24.11
N ASN A 491 27.84 40.95 24.41
CA ASN A 491 26.79 39.94 24.30
C ASN A 491 26.38 39.48 25.70
N TYR A 492 25.13 39.70 26.07
CA TYR A 492 24.67 39.43 27.43
C TYR A 492 23.16 39.19 27.47
N VAL A 493 22.71 38.46 28.49
CA VAL A 493 21.31 38.40 28.86
C VAL A 493 21.02 39.58 29.76
N HIS A 494 20.00 40.36 29.40
CA HIS A 494 19.55 41.51 30.16
C HIS A 494 18.17 41.21 30.76
N ILE A 495 18.12 41.06 32.08
CA ILE A 495 16.86 40.88 32.82
C ILE A 495 16.54 42.20 33.52
N GLN A 496 15.48 42.87 33.08
CA GLN A 496 15.08 44.17 33.61
C GLN A 496 13.58 44.40 33.42
N LYS A 497 12.90 44.93 34.44
CA LYS A 497 11.47 45.32 34.37
C LYS A 497 10.57 44.19 33.84
N GLN A 498 10.80 42.96 34.31
CA GLN A 498 10.08 41.75 33.87
C GLN A 498 10.33 41.34 32.41
N PHE A 499 11.34 41.92 31.76
CA PHE A 499 11.77 41.55 30.42
C PHE A 499 13.08 40.79 30.47
N ILE A 500 13.22 39.83 29.57
CA ILE A 500 14.47 39.13 29.29
C ILE A 500 14.84 39.47 27.85
N ARG A 501 16.07 39.94 27.63
CA ARG A 501 16.58 40.27 26.31
C ARG A 501 17.91 39.59 26.04
N LEU A 502 18.07 39.07 24.83
CA LEU A 502 19.39 38.70 24.30
C LEU A 502 19.96 39.91 23.58
N MET A 503 21.00 40.49 24.18
CA MET A 503 21.62 41.72 23.71
C MET A 503 22.87 41.38 22.91
N GLU A 504 23.06 42.05 21.76
CA GLU A 504 24.31 42.08 21.02
C GLU A 504 24.73 43.55 20.85
N SER A 505 25.77 43.94 21.57
CA SER A 505 26.13 45.34 21.82
C SER A 505 24.96 46.14 22.39
N ASN A 506 24.23 46.84 21.51
CA ASN A 506 23.06 47.67 21.84
C ASN A 506 21.79 47.20 21.10
N LEU A 507 21.87 46.15 20.29
CA LEU A 507 20.75 45.61 19.53
C LEU A 507 20.04 44.55 20.37
N THR A 508 18.71 44.53 20.30
CA THR A 508 17.92 43.46 20.92
C THR A 508 17.66 42.38 19.87
N ARG A 509 18.32 41.22 19.97
CA ARG A 509 18.12 40.11 19.01
C ARG A 509 16.87 39.29 19.35
N MET A 510 16.59 39.15 20.64
CA MET A 510 15.42 38.46 21.17
C MET A 510 14.86 39.22 22.37
N PHE A 511 13.54 39.29 22.44
CA PHE A 511 12.81 39.86 23.56
C PHE A 511 11.76 38.87 24.06
N ILE A 512 11.78 38.60 25.37
CA ILE A 512 10.74 37.85 26.07
C ILE A 512 10.13 38.81 27.09
N GLY A 513 8.84 39.01 26.99
CA GLY A 513 8.15 39.99 27.83
C GLY A 513 6.71 40.16 27.42
N TYR A 514 6.26 41.40 27.41
CA TYR A 514 4.93 41.74 26.94
C TYR A 514 4.93 42.89 25.94
N TYR A 515 4.01 42.79 24.99
CA TYR A 515 3.67 43.85 24.06
C TYR A 515 2.31 44.43 24.43
N LYS A 516 2.15 45.74 24.32
CA LYS A 516 0.88 46.41 24.56
C LYS A 516 0.25 46.78 23.23
N ARG A 517 -0.87 46.16 22.90
CA ARG A 517 -1.54 46.38 21.62
C ARG A 517 -2.12 47.80 21.54
N ALA A 518 -1.90 48.46 20.41
CA ALA A 518 -2.33 49.85 20.21
C ALA A 518 -3.86 50.03 20.24
N VAL A 519 -4.62 49.04 19.74
CA VAL A 519 -6.08 49.17 19.54
C VAL A 519 -6.91 49.18 20.82
N ASP A 520 -6.44 48.50 21.86
CA ASP A 520 -7.20 48.27 23.09
C ASP A 520 -6.34 48.27 24.36
N SER A 521 -5.06 48.64 24.25
CA SER A 521 -4.13 48.71 25.37
C SER A 521 -3.92 47.40 26.12
N GLN A 522 -4.28 46.26 25.53
CA GLN A 522 -4.10 44.97 26.17
C GLN A 522 -2.64 44.53 26.16
N ILE A 523 -2.20 43.97 27.29
CA ILE A 523 -0.88 43.42 27.50
C ILE A 523 -0.88 41.96 27.03
N GLN A 524 0.02 41.62 26.13
CA GLN A 524 0.14 40.30 25.53
C GLN A 524 1.52 39.73 25.85
N PRO A 525 1.61 38.53 26.45
CA PRO A 525 2.90 37.85 26.54
C PRO A 525 3.41 37.60 25.12
N THR A 526 4.66 37.96 24.88
CA THR A 526 5.25 37.89 23.54
C THR A 526 6.71 37.44 23.60
N ILE A 527 7.09 36.69 22.58
CA ILE A 527 8.48 36.44 22.20
C ILE A 527 8.67 37.07 20.83
N LEU A 528 9.69 37.92 20.70
CA LEU A 528 10.02 38.60 19.45
C LEU A 528 11.47 38.28 19.09
N MET A 529 11.72 38.02 17.81
CA MET A 529 13.07 37.84 17.25
C MET A 529 13.21 38.67 15.97
N HIS A 530 14.28 39.45 15.89
CA HIS A 530 14.62 40.28 14.74
C HIS A 530 16.10 40.67 14.76
N ASP A 531 16.58 41.36 13.72
CA ASP A 531 17.92 41.95 13.74
C ASP A 531 18.06 43.02 14.84
N ASP A 532 16.99 43.76 15.10
CA ASP A 532 16.83 44.69 16.20
C ASP A 532 15.35 44.79 16.53
N VAL A 533 14.97 44.18 17.64
CA VAL A 533 13.59 44.09 18.11
C VAL A 533 13.13 45.44 18.65
N ASP A 534 12.08 45.98 18.02
CA ASP A 534 11.33 47.13 18.52
C ASP A 534 9.99 46.67 19.11
N THR A 535 9.87 46.78 20.43
CA THR A 535 8.64 46.42 21.17
C THR A 535 7.51 47.45 21.04
N SER A 536 7.76 48.62 20.47
CA SER A 536 6.75 49.66 20.22
C SER A 536 6.05 49.46 18.87
N ARG A 537 6.81 49.01 17.87
CA ARG A 537 6.32 48.69 16.54
C ARG A 537 7.20 47.61 15.91
N PHE A 538 6.68 46.39 15.86
CA PHE A 538 7.31 45.26 15.18
C PHE A 538 7.69 45.64 13.75
N ARG A 539 8.93 45.32 13.37
CA ARG A 539 9.49 45.58 12.04
C ARG A 539 9.13 44.45 11.09
N ASP A 540 9.08 44.73 9.80
CA ASP A 540 8.89 43.70 8.77
C ASP A 540 9.98 42.63 8.88
N GLY A 541 9.58 41.37 8.95
CA GLY A 541 10.47 40.23 9.19
C GLY A 541 10.54 39.78 10.66
N THR A 542 9.90 40.50 11.60
CA THR A 542 9.88 40.09 13.01
C THR A 542 9.14 38.77 13.19
N LEU A 543 9.86 37.75 13.67
CA LEU A 543 9.25 36.51 14.14
C LEU A 543 8.61 36.77 15.50
N THR A 544 7.31 36.49 15.58
CA THR A 544 6.49 36.80 16.74
C THR A 544 5.79 35.53 17.21
N ILE A 545 5.89 35.26 18.51
CA ILE A 545 5.06 34.31 19.24
C ILE A 545 4.26 35.13 20.25
N SER A 546 2.94 35.16 20.11
CA SER A 546 2.08 35.95 21.00
C SER A 546 0.74 35.26 21.22
N GLN A 547 0.11 35.56 22.36
CA GLN A 547 -1.26 35.16 22.64
C GLN A 547 -2.10 36.40 22.92
N PHE A 548 -3.31 36.46 22.35
CA PHE A 548 -4.22 37.57 22.56
C PHE A 548 -5.68 37.17 22.50
N PRO A 549 -6.57 37.84 23.25
CA PRO A 549 -8.00 37.70 23.04
C PRO A 549 -8.39 38.44 21.75
N VAL A 550 -9.29 37.82 20.99
CA VAL A 550 -9.80 38.40 19.75
C VAL A 550 -10.83 39.48 20.08
N LYS A 551 -10.67 40.66 19.48
CA LYS A 551 -11.52 41.82 19.80
C LYS A 551 -12.98 41.52 19.47
N GLY A 552 -13.86 41.67 20.47
CA GLY A 552 -15.31 41.45 20.31
C GLY A 552 -15.74 39.98 20.42
N GLU A 553 -14.81 39.08 20.73
CA GLU A 553 -15.06 37.64 20.79
C GLU A 553 -14.60 37.06 22.13
N ASN A 554 -15.24 35.98 22.57
CA ASN A 554 -14.92 35.29 23.83
C ASN A 554 -13.96 34.12 23.62
N TYR A 555 -12.82 34.34 22.94
CA TYR A 555 -11.78 33.33 22.77
C TYR A 555 -10.38 33.96 22.61
N TYR A 556 -9.34 33.17 22.89
CA TYR A 556 -7.95 33.57 22.73
C TYR A 556 -7.34 32.86 21.53
N THR A 557 -6.46 33.55 20.81
CA THR A 557 -5.63 32.97 19.76
C THR A 557 -4.16 33.08 20.15
N GLY A 558 -3.44 31.97 20.01
CA GLY A 558 -1.98 31.92 20.00
C GLY A 558 -1.50 31.97 18.56
N SER A 559 -0.56 32.84 18.26
CA SER A 559 0.00 33.04 16.92
C SER A 559 1.50 32.82 16.95
N PHE A 560 1.99 32.08 15.95
CA PHE A 560 3.40 31.96 15.62
C PHE A 560 3.56 32.37 14.16
N GLY A 561 4.30 33.44 13.87
CA GLY A 561 4.46 33.90 12.49
C GLY A 561 5.36 35.10 12.29
N ILE A 562 5.51 35.48 11.03
CA ILE A 562 6.34 36.61 10.58
C ILE A 562 5.46 37.82 10.29
N VAL A 563 5.82 38.96 10.87
CA VAL A 563 5.13 40.24 10.64
C VAL A 563 5.59 40.89 9.34
N LYS A 564 4.67 41.44 8.57
CA LYS A 564 4.94 42.28 7.39
C LYS A 564 3.87 43.36 7.30
N GLY A 565 4.21 44.56 7.76
CA GLY A 565 3.27 45.67 7.83
C GLY A 565 2.23 45.51 8.94
N TYR A 566 1.18 46.31 8.82
CA TYR A 566 0.10 46.42 9.79
C TYR A 566 -1.24 46.45 9.07
N ASP A 567 -2.24 45.85 9.68
CA ASP A 567 -3.62 45.96 9.23
C ASP A 567 -4.15 47.38 9.44
N ALA A 568 -5.30 47.69 8.85
CA ALA A 568 -5.92 49.02 8.91
C ALA A 568 -6.20 49.51 10.34
N ASP A 569 -6.34 48.58 11.30
CA ASP A 569 -6.52 48.87 12.72
C ASP A 569 -5.20 49.02 13.49
N GLN A 570 -4.05 49.01 12.82
CA GLN A 570 -2.70 49.05 13.43
C GLN A 570 -2.35 47.81 14.26
N THR A 571 -3.00 46.66 14.02
CA THR A 571 -2.46 45.37 14.49
C THR A 571 -1.39 44.85 13.53
N PRO A 572 -0.36 44.12 14.02
CA PRO A 572 0.65 43.54 13.15
C PRO A 572 0.03 42.58 12.13
N HIS A 573 0.27 42.81 10.83
CA HIS A 573 -0.15 41.88 9.78
C HIS A 573 0.88 40.75 9.68
N TYR A 574 0.42 39.52 9.62
CA TYR A 574 1.28 38.34 9.54
C TYR A 574 1.18 37.75 8.13
N CYS A 575 2.27 37.82 7.36
CA CYS A 575 2.31 37.30 5.99
C CYS A 575 2.45 35.78 5.90
N ALA A 576 2.89 35.15 6.99
CA ALA A 576 2.90 33.71 7.18
C ALA A 576 2.69 33.41 8.68
N LYS A 577 1.67 32.63 9.03
CA LYS A 577 1.33 32.31 10.42
C LYS A 577 0.69 30.94 10.59
N LEU A 578 0.93 30.38 11.76
CA LEU A 578 0.14 29.33 12.40
C LEU A 578 -0.64 29.97 13.55
N ASN A 579 -1.96 29.78 13.57
CA ASN A 579 -2.80 30.13 14.71
C ASN A 579 -3.41 28.88 15.34
N VAL A 580 -3.52 28.91 16.66
CA VAL A 580 -4.28 27.95 17.47
C VAL A 580 -5.16 28.74 18.43
N ASP A 581 -6.44 28.40 18.55
CA ASP A 581 -7.36 29.17 19.38
C ASP A 581 -8.12 28.33 20.41
N THR A 582 -8.79 29.01 21.36
CA THR A 582 -9.54 28.33 22.42
C THR A 582 -10.90 27.76 21.98
N LYS A 583 -11.30 27.94 20.70
CA LYS A 583 -12.42 27.19 20.09
C LYS A 583 -11.95 25.83 19.56
N GLY A 584 -10.64 25.61 19.50
CA GLY A 584 -10.01 24.40 18.95
C GLY A 584 -9.67 24.54 17.47
N ASP A 585 -9.80 25.74 16.89
CA ASP A 585 -9.46 25.97 15.50
C ASP A 585 -7.95 26.12 15.34
N VAL A 586 -7.43 25.51 14.27
CA VAL A 586 -6.04 25.63 13.84
C VAL A 586 -6.02 26.12 12.42
N SER A 587 -5.31 27.22 12.15
CA SER A 587 -5.20 27.78 10.80
C SER A 587 -3.74 27.97 10.39
N LEU A 588 -3.40 27.47 9.20
CA LEU A 588 -2.14 27.76 8.54
C LEU A 588 -2.40 28.73 7.38
N ASN A 589 -1.71 29.87 7.38
CA ASN A 589 -1.90 30.92 6.39
C ASN A 589 -0.56 31.41 5.85
N GLY A 590 -0.52 31.67 4.54
CA GLY A 590 0.61 32.31 3.86
C GLY A 590 0.10 33.11 2.66
N ASP A 591 0.58 34.34 2.49
CA ASP A 591 0.13 35.26 1.44
C ASP A 591 0.45 34.78 0.01
N ASN A 592 1.43 33.88 -0.14
CA ASN A 592 1.93 33.41 -1.45
C ASN A 592 1.64 31.91 -1.67
N TYR A 593 2.36 31.04 -0.98
CA TYR A 593 2.18 29.59 -1.06
C TYR A 593 2.30 28.96 0.33
N ILE A 594 1.53 27.90 0.53
CA ILE A 594 1.70 26.96 1.65
C ILE A 594 2.16 25.64 1.06
N TYR A 595 3.40 25.23 1.36
CA TYR A 595 3.92 23.93 0.98
C TYR A 595 3.77 22.97 2.16
N ILE A 596 3.04 21.87 1.95
CA ILE A 596 2.97 20.75 2.88
C ILE A 596 3.57 19.56 2.16
N THR A 597 4.82 19.26 2.48
CA THR A 597 5.57 18.14 1.90
C THR A 597 5.89 17.16 2.99
N GLY A 598 5.78 15.88 2.68
CA GLY A 598 6.21 14.80 3.55
C GLY A 598 6.99 13.81 2.71
N ASN A 599 8.21 13.48 3.13
CA ASN A 599 9.02 12.50 2.42
C ASN A 599 8.30 11.13 2.43
N ASN A 600 7.69 10.76 3.56
CA ASN A 600 6.92 9.53 3.75
C ASN A 600 5.45 9.68 3.30
N GLY A 601 4.88 10.87 3.47
CA GLY A 601 3.52 11.18 3.05
C GLY A 601 2.95 12.38 3.81
N VAL A 602 1.77 12.83 3.39
CA VAL A 602 0.95 13.85 4.08
C VAL A 602 -0.44 13.28 4.22
N THR A 603 -0.94 13.20 5.46
CA THR A 603 -2.29 12.69 5.76
C THR A 603 -3.16 13.83 6.28
N LEU A 604 -4.29 14.07 5.63
CA LEU A 604 -5.33 15.00 6.08
C LEU A 604 -6.60 14.20 6.37
N ARG A 605 -7.01 14.16 7.64
CA ARG A 605 -8.20 13.41 8.09
C ARG A 605 -9.25 14.39 8.62
N SER A 606 -10.51 14.12 8.30
CA SER A 606 -11.66 14.83 8.84
C SER A 606 -12.80 13.84 9.08
N ASP A 607 -13.43 13.91 10.25
CA ASP A 607 -14.55 13.02 10.62
C ASP A 607 -15.87 13.43 9.94
N LYS A 608 -15.90 14.61 9.30
CA LYS A 608 -17.09 15.12 8.61
C LYS A 608 -16.83 15.42 7.15
N GLN A 609 -15.92 16.36 6.87
CA GLN A 609 -15.75 16.89 5.53
C GLN A 609 -14.33 17.41 5.30
N PHE A 610 -13.81 17.13 4.10
CA PHE A 610 -12.69 17.83 3.50
C PHE A 610 -13.22 18.65 2.32
N SER A 611 -13.03 19.97 2.36
CA SER A 611 -13.55 20.91 1.35
C SER A 611 -12.40 21.69 0.72
N ALA A 612 -12.45 21.86 -0.60
CA ALA A 612 -11.54 22.72 -1.34
C ALA A 612 -12.34 23.77 -2.13
N TYR A 613 -12.09 25.04 -1.84
CA TYR A 613 -12.67 26.16 -2.58
C TYR A 613 -11.59 26.81 -3.44
N THR A 614 -11.53 26.42 -4.71
CA THR A 614 -10.46 26.80 -5.64
C THR A 614 -10.96 26.78 -7.08
N ASN A 615 -10.26 27.48 -7.97
CA ASN A 615 -10.49 27.40 -9.42
C ASN A 615 -10.07 26.03 -9.98
N THR A 616 -9.02 25.42 -9.43
CA THR A 616 -8.47 24.15 -9.91
C THR A 616 -8.04 23.27 -8.75
N ILE A 617 -8.43 21.99 -8.81
CA ILE A 617 -7.86 20.91 -7.99
C ILE A 617 -7.08 20.01 -8.95
N ARG A 618 -5.77 19.89 -8.74
CA ARG A 618 -4.88 19.05 -9.54
C ARG A 618 -4.29 17.95 -8.67
N LEU A 619 -4.47 16.70 -9.08
CA LEU A 619 -3.93 15.52 -8.41
C LEU A 619 -2.96 14.82 -9.36
N ASP A 620 -1.70 15.24 -9.34
CA ASP A 620 -0.64 14.57 -10.09
C ASP A 620 -0.13 13.37 -9.28
N SER A 621 -0.01 12.20 -9.92
CA SER A 621 0.65 11.06 -9.31
C SER A 621 1.51 10.31 -10.30
N VAL A 622 2.67 9.85 -9.83
CA VAL A 622 3.60 9.01 -10.60
C VAL A 622 3.16 7.54 -10.67
N SER A 623 2.15 7.14 -9.90
CA SER A 623 1.62 5.77 -9.92
C SER A 623 0.12 5.75 -10.19
N HIS A 624 -0.71 6.20 -9.24
CA HIS A 624 -2.17 6.31 -9.43
C HIS A 624 -2.76 7.28 -8.42
N VAL A 625 -4.05 7.54 -8.54
CA VAL A 625 -4.84 8.29 -7.57
C VAL A 625 -6.01 7.39 -7.21
N ASP A 626 -6.13 7.04 -5.93
CA ASP A 626 -7.26 6.25 -5.43
C ASP A 626 -8.32 7.17 -4.82
N ILE A 627 -9.57 6.94 -5.21
CA ILE A 627 -10.75 7.59 -4.62
C ILE A 627 -11.65 6.47 -4.11
N LEU A 628 -11.49 6.14 -2.83
CA LEU A 628 -12.28 5.12 -2.14
C LEU A 628 -13.45 5.81 -1.42
N THR A 629 -14.67 5.37 -1.69
CA THR A 629 -15.89 5.87 -1.05
C THR A 629 -16.68 4.70 -0.48
N GLY A 630 -17.18 4.83 0.75
CA GLY A 630 -18.11 3.86 1.33
C GLY A 630 -19.52 3.93 0.73
N GLY A 631 -19.81 4.95 -0.07
CA GLY A 631 -21.09 5.18 -0.73
C GLY A 631 -20.93 5.48 -2.21
N ALA A 632 -21.71 6.43 -2.74
CA ALA A 632 -21.61 6.84 -4.13
C ALA A 632 -20.51 7.89 -4.34
N LEU A 633 -19.80 7.81 -5.46
CA LEU A 633 -18.98 8.90 -5.99
C LEU A 633 -19.84 9.74 -6.94
N PHE A 634 -20.10 11.01 -6.59
CA PHE A 634 -20.84 11.93 -7.44
C PHE A 634 -19.90 12.86 -8.19
N MET A 635 -19.93 12.80 -9.53
CA MET A 635 -19.21 13.72 -10.41
C MET A 635 -20.24 14.51 -11.23
N LYS A 636 -20.31 15.83 -11.02
CA LYS A 636 -21.20 16.73 -11.75
C LYS A 636 -20.40 17.84 -12.39
N SER A 637 -20.54 17.99 -13.71
CA SER A 637 -19.97 19.09 -14.50
C SER A 637 -21.10 19.85 -15.20
N ASN A 638 -20.94 21.16 -15.35
CA ASN A 638 -21.80 21.97 -16.22
C ASN A 638 -21.33 21.93 -17.69
N GLN A 639 -20.19 21.29 -17.96
CA GLN A 639 -19.58 21.11 -19.27
C GLN A 639 -19.21 19.63 -19.46
N ASN A 640 -18.13 19.34 -20.19
CA ASN A 640 -17.65 17.99 -20.41
C ASN A 640 -17.08 17.38 -19.13
N THR A 641 -17.18 16.05 -19.04
CA THR A 641 -16.38 15.22 -18.13
C THR A 641 -15.64 14.24 -19.03
N GLU A 642 -14.31 14.35 -19.07
CA GLU A 642 -13.47 13.57 -19.98
C GLU A 642 -12.62 12.57 -19.20
N VAL A 643 -12.59 11.31 -19.66
CA VAL A 643 -11.71 10.26 -19.13
C VAL A 643 -10.77 9.85 -20.25
N ASN A 644 -9.57 10.43 -20.25
CA ASN A 644 -8.53 10.16 -21.25
C ASN A 644 -7.54 9.13 -20.69
N SER A 645 -7.56 7.91 -21.23
CA SER A 645 -6.63 6.83 -20.85
C SER A 645 -5.81 6.40 -22.05
N GLY A 646 -4.48 6.36 -21.92
CA GLY A 646 -3.60 5.74 -22.92
C GLY A 646 -3.61 4.21 -22.87
N GLY A 647 -4.25 3.63 -21.86
CA GLY A 647 -4.40 2.19 -21.66
C GLY A 647 -5.87 1.77 -21.62
N HIS A 648 -6.20 0.81 -20.75
CA HIS A 648 -7.56 0.31 -20.61
C HIS A 648 -8.36 1.12 -19.56
N THR A 649 -9.67 1.25 -19.78
CA THR A 649 -10.63 1.76 -18.79
C THR A 649 -11.57 0.63 -18.42
N ILE A 650 -11.60 0.20 -17.15
CA ILE A 650 -12.46 -0.89 -16.67
C ILE A 650 -13.53 -0.29 -15.75
N ILE A 651 -14.81 -0.59 -16.00
CA ILE A 651 -15.91 -0.31 -15.09
C ILE A 651 -16.49 -1.65 -14.65
N THR A 652 -16.42 -1.96 -13.36
CA THR A 652 -16.96 -3.20 -12.77
C THR A 652 -18.05 -2.85 -11.76
N SER A 653 -19.16 -3.58 -11.77
CA SER A 653 -20.24 -3.40 -10.79
C SER A 653 -20.90 -4.73 -10.47
N GLY A 654 -21.08 -5.01 -9.17
CA GLY A 654 -21.78 -6.22 -8.72
C GLY A 654 -23.30 -6.19 -8.90
N LYS A 655 -23.90 -5.02 -9.16
CA LYS A 655 -25.36 -4.86 -9.36
C LYS A 655 -25.74 -4.45 -10.79
N GLY A 656 -24.79 -3.97 -11.58
CA GLY A 656 -25.01 -3.51 -12.96
C GLY A 656 -24.41 -2.15 -13.25
N ILE A 657 -24.27 -1.85 -14.54
CA ILE A 657 -23.72 -0.58 -15.07
C ILE A 657 -24.81 0.07 -15.91
N SER A 658 -25.19 1.30 -15.58
CA SER A 658 -26.15 2.08 -16.36
C SER A 658 -25.45 3.27 -17.00
N GLN A 659 -25.44 3.31 -18.34
CA GLN A 659 -24.95 4.44 -19.13
C GLN A 659 -26.11 4.96 -19.97
N TYR A 660 -26.51 6.22 -19.77
CA TYR A 660 -27.61 6.83 -20.54
C TYR A 660 -27.29 8.28 -20.88
N ALA A 661 -27.58 8.68 -22.13
CA ALA A 661 -27.51 10.05 -22.59
C ALA A 661 -28.94 10.59 -22.75
N LYS A 662 -29.35 11.55 -21.91
CA LYS A 662 -30.68 12.17 -22.03
C LYS A 662 -30.64 13.27 -23.09
N ASN A 663 -31.46 13.13 -24.14
CA ASN A 663 -31.50 14.05 -25.29
C ASN A 663 -30.16 14.18 -26.06
N GLY A 664 -29.29 13.18 -25.93
CA GLY A 664 -27.98 13.14 -26.57
C GLY A 664 -27.76 11.85 -27.35
N SER A 665 -26.53 11.61 -27.75
CA SER A 665 -26.11 10.39 -28.43
C SER A 665 -25.03 9.68 -27.62
N TYR A 666 -25.01 8.35 -27.67
CA TYR A 666 -23.95 7.51 -27.12
C TYR A 666 -23.21 6.87 -28.30
N TRP A 667 -21.96 7.24 -28.51
CA TRP A 667 -21.13 6.75 -29.60
C TRP A 667 -19.99 5.89 -29.05
N VAL A 668 -19.76 4.75 -29.68
CA VAL A 668 -18.58 3.90 -29.45
C VAL A 668 -17.84 3.79 -30.77
N GLU A 669 -16.67 4.44 -30.84
CA GLU A 669 -15.76 4.37 -31.99
C GLU A 669 -14.45 3.71 -31.54
N VAL A 670 -13.98 2.75 -32.34
CA VAL A 670 -12.84 1.89 -32.00
C VAL A 670 -12.04 1.57 -33.24
N ALA A 671 -10.72 1.70 -33.18
CA ALA A 671 -9.85 1.43 -34.32
C ALA A 671 -9.69 -0.08 -34.61
N ASN A 672 -9.67 -0.91 -33.56
CA ASN A 672 -9.39 -2.35 -33.64
C ASN A 672 -10.62 -3.24 -33.42
N GLY A 673 -11.83 -2.65 -33.46
CA GLY A 673 -13.09 -3.35 -33.21
C GLY A 673 -13.59 -3.25 -31.77
N ALA A 674 -14.90 -3.47 -31.58
CA ALA A 674 -15.58 -3.49 -30.28
C ALA A 674 -16.23 -4.85 -30.10
N THR A 675 -16.12 -5.41 -28.90
CA THR A 675 -16.76 -6.68 -28.55
C THR A 675 -17.76 -6.43 -27.42
N PHE A 676 -19.02 -6.84 -27.62
CA PHE A 676 -20.06 -6.83 -26.59
C PHE A 676 -20.41 -8.29 -26.30
N THR A 677 -19.91 -8.84 -25.18
CA THR A 677 -20.16 -10.23 -24.79
C THR A 677 -21.08 -10.28 -23.58
N VAL A 678 -22.12 -11.11 -23.66
CA VAL A 678 -23.00 -11.40 -22.53
C VAL A 678 -22.92 -12.90 -22.25
N SER A 679 -22.15 -13.27 -21.22
CA SER A 679 -21.92 -14.69 -20.84
C SER A 679 -22.86 -15.10 -19.72
N ASN A 680 -23.53 -16.25 -19.85
CA ASN A 680 -24.48 -16.80 -18.86
C ASN A 680 -25.54 -15.79 -18.35
N PRO A 681 -26.20 -15.00 -19.22
CA PRO A 681 -27.20 -14.08 -18.72
C PRO A 681 -28.41 -14.86 -18.17
N SER A 682 -28.97 -14.38 -17.07
CA SER A 682 -30.30 -14.80 -16.63
C SER A 682 -31.43 -14.24 -17.53
N ASN A 683 -31.10 -13.29 -18.41
CA ASN A 683 -32.03 -12.52 -19.27
C ASN A 683 -31.52 -12.47 -20.73
N ALA A 684 -32.14 -11.65 -21.58
CA ALA A 684 -31.75 -11.46 -22.99
C ALA A 684 -31.04 -10.13 -23.24
N PHE A 685 -30.36 -10.01 -24.40
CA PHE A 685 -29.85 -8.75 -24.93
C PHE A 685 -30.94 -8.07 -25.77
N TRP A 686 -31.41 -6.89 -25.34
CA TRP A 686 -32.50 -6.14 -25.99
C TRP A 686 -31.96 -4.83 -26.56
N VAL A 687 -32.32 -4.53 -27.82
CA VAL A 687 -32.11 -3.23 -28.44
C VAL A 687 -33.45 -2.72 -28.94
N ASP A 688 -33.91 -1.59 -28.40
CA ASP A 688 -35.14 -0.91 -28.83
C ASP A 688 -34.79 0.46 -29.40
N SER A 689 -35.29 0.76 -30.60
CA SER A 689 -35.06 2.01 -31.29
C SER A 689 -36.24 2.36 -32.20
N ALA A 690 -36.93 3.46 -31.87
CA ALA A 690 -38.01 4.00 -32.70
C ALA A 690 -37.53 4.48 -34.08
N GLY A 691 -36.26 4.89 -34.19
CA GLY A 691 -35.63 5.34 -35.44
C GLY A 691 -35.07 4.22 -36.31
N GLY A 692 -35.16 2.96 -35.86
CA GLY A 692 -34.63 1.79 -36.55
C GLY A 692 -33.26 1.32 -36.03
N ILE A 693 -32.88 0.11 -36.44
CA ILE A 693 -31.61 -0.55 -36.11
C ILE A 693 -30.98 -0.99 -37.44
N THR A 694 -29.68 -0.74 -37.61
CA THR A 694 -28.95 -1.07 -38.85
C THR A 694 -27.72 -1.90 -38.52
N LEU A 695 -27.55 -3.04 -39.23
CA LEU A 695 -26.34 -3.87 -39.18
C LEU A 695 -25.65 -3.81 -40.56
N LYS A 696 -24.41 -3.34 -40.62
CA LYS A 696 -23.63 -3.20 -41.86
C LYS A 696 -22.24 -3.82 -41.69
N GLY A 697 -21.92 -4.84 -42.48
CA GLY A 697 -20.59 -5.48 -42.50
C GLY A 697 -19.58 -4.84 -43.46
N GLY A 698 -19.99 -3.84 -44.26
CA GLY A 698 -19.14 -3.26 -45.29
C GLY A 698 -18.80 -4.27 -46.39
N SER A 699 -17.51 -4.52 -46.63
CA SER A 699 -17.03 -5.57 -47.55
C SER A 699 -16.95 -6.97 -46.90
N LYS A 700 -17.33 -7.08 -45.62
CA LYS A 700 -17.37 -8.33 -44.86
C LYS A 700 -18.82 -8.73 -44.56
N SER A 701 -19.01 -9.99 -44.22
CA SER A 701 -20.30 -10.57 -43.85
C SER A 701 -20.72 -10.20 -42.43
N VAL A 702 -22.02 -10.01 -42.21
CA VAL A 702 -22.64 -10.03 -40.87
C VAL A 702 -22.99 -11.47 -40.55
N TRP A 703 -22.50 -12.00 -39.43
CA TRP A 703 -22.77 -13.38 -38.99
C TRP A 703 -23.86 -13.38 -37.93
N MET A 704 -24.85 -14.25 -38.09
CA MET A 704 -25.88 -14.54 -37.11
C MET A 704 -25.91 -16.06 -36.93
N ASP A 705 -25.60 -16.54 -35.73
CA ASP A 705 -25.57 -17.97 -35.40
C ASP A 705 -26.57 -18.23 -34.27
N SER A 706 -27.39 -19.26 -34.45
CA SER A 706 -28.41 -19.69 -33.50
C SER A 706 -28.57 -21.20 -33.62
N GLN A 707 -28.52 -21.88 -32.48
CA GLN A 707 -28.72 -23.33 -32.40
C GLN A 707 -30.21 -23.74 -32.53
N SER A 708 -31.13 -22.77 -32.65
CA SER A 708 -32.57 -23.03 -32.74
C SER A 708 -33.19 -22.38 -33.98
N SER A 709 -33.35 -21.07 -33.94
CA SER A 709 -33.95 -20.30 -35.02
C SER A 709 -33.46 -18.85 -35.05
N ILE A 710 -33.50 -18.24 -36.23
CA ILE A 710 -33.40 -16.79 -36.44
C ILE A 710 -34.75 -16.33 -37.01
N VAL A 711 -35.41 -15.40 -36.32
CA VAL A 711 -36.79 -14.99 -36.61
C VAL A 711 -36.84 -13.52 -37.00
N PHE A 712 -37.48 -13.21 -38.12
CA PHE A 712 -37.75 -11.85 -38.58
C PHE A 712 -39.25 -11.58 -38.49
N ASN A 713 -39.65 -10.68 -37.59
CA ASN A 713 -41.05 -10.29 -37.41
C ASN A 713 -41.28 -8.83 -37.82
N LEU A 714 -42.42 -8.55 -38.45
CA LEU A 714 -42.85 -7.21 -38.81
C LEU A 714 -44.30 -6.99 -38.38
N LYS A 715 -44.53 -6.03 -37.48
CA LYS A 715 -45.86 -5.69 -36.94
C LYS A 715 -46.63 -6.90 -36.40
N GLY A 716 -45.95 -7.78 -35.68
CA GLY A 716 -46.52 -9.01 -35.13
C GLY A 716 -46.60 -10.17 -36.13
N LYS A 717 -46.34 -9.95 -37.43
CA LYS A 717 -46.36 -11.00 -38.45
C LYS A 717 -44.98 -11.61 -38.66
N ASN A 718 -44.91 -12.94 -38.70
CA ASN A 718 -43.71 -13.64 -39.11
C ASN A 718 -43.43 -13.37 -40.61
N MET A 719 -42.25 -12.85 -40.91
CA MET A 719 -41.81 -12.60 -42.28
C MET A 719 -40.93 -13.75 -42.78
N LEU A 720 -39.98 -14.19 -41.97
CA LEU A 720 -39.01 -15.22 -42.29
C LEU A 720 -38.47 -15.86 -41.01
N ASP A 721 -38.45 -17.18 -40.96
CA ASP A 721 -37.62 -17.93 -40.02
C ASP A 721 -36.55 -18.73 -40.77
N ILE A 722 -35.36 -18.77 -40.20
CA ILE A 722 -34.30 -19.71 -40.56
C ILE A 722 -34.22 -20.73 -39.43
N VAL A 723 -34.55 -21.99 -39.71
CA VAL A 723 -34.72 -23.02 -38.66
C VAL A 723 -34.03 -24.31 -39.06
N ALA A 724 -33.32 -24.91 -38.09
CA ALA A 724 -32.81 -26.26 -38.21
C ALA A 724 -33.91 -27.27 -37.84
N THR A 725 -34.09 -28.31 -38.66
CA THR A 725 -35.02 -29.39 -38.36
C THR A 725 -34.32 -30.52 -37.58
N PRO A 726 -35.07 -31.36 -36.85
CA PRO A 726 -34.49 -32.53 -36.17
C PRO A 726 -33.75 -33.51 -37.09
N ASN A 727 -34.02 -33.47 -38.39
CA ASN A 727 -33.43 -34.38 -39.39
C ASN A 727 -32.21 -33.77 -40.11
N ALA A 728 -31.57 -32.76 -39.53
CA ALA A 728 -30.46 -32.02 -40.13
C ALA A 728 -30.80 -31.36 -41.49
N GLU A 729 -32.07 -31.01 -41.70
CA GLU A 729 -32.51 -30.16 -42.81
C GLU A 729 -32.55 -28.70 -42.34
N THR A 730 -32.55 -27.76 -43.29
CA THR A 730 -32.69 -26.33 -42.98
C THR A 730 -33.85 -25.74 -43.76
N ASP A 731 -34.74 -25.05 -43.05
CA ASP A 731 -35.95 -24.46 -43.61
C ASP A 731 -35.86 -22.93 -43.61
N LEU A 732 -36.22 -22.32 -44.74
CA LEU A 732 -36.60 -20.92 -44.84
C LEU A 732 -38.13 -20.85 -44.82
N ARG A 733 -38.70 -20.53 -43.65
CA ARG A 733 -40.15 -20.50 -43.46
C ARG A 733 -40.66 -19.08 -43.62
N PHE A 734 -41.56 -18.87 -44.57
CA PHE A 734 -42.36 -17.66 -44.69
C PHE A 734 -43.72 -17.88 -44.01
N GLN A 735 -44.56 -16.85 -43.98
CA GLN A 735 -45.86 -16.91 -43.31
C GLN A 735 -46.77 -18.07 -43.78
N THR A 736 -46.74 -18.40 -45.07
CA THR A 736 -47.67 -19.38 -45.68
C THR A 736 -46.99 -20.50 -46.45
N VAL A 737 -45.71 -20.34 -46.77
CA VAL A 737 -44.91 -21.32 -47.53
C VAL A 737 -43.56 -21.46 -46.86
N MET A 738 -42.87 -22.55 -47.13
CA MET A 738 -41.47 -22.70 -46.73
C MET A 738 -40.65 -23.31 -47.87
N LEU A 739 -39.37 -22.96 -47.89
CA LEU A 739 -38.37 -23.58 -48.74
C LEU A 739 -37.51 -24.50 -47.88
N ARG A 740 -37.53 -25.78 -48.16
CA ARG A 740 -36.71 -26.78 -47.46
C ARG A 740 -35.52 -27.17 -48.30
N ASN A 741 -34.34 -27.08 -47.69
CA ASN A 741 -33.13 -27.74 -48.18
C ASN A 741 -33.10 -29.16 -47.61
N GLY A 742 -33.60 -30.13 -48.38
CA GLY A 742 -33.70 -31.52 -47.94
C GLY A 742 -32.33 -32.21 -47.95
N ASN A 743 -32.02 -32.93 -46.88
CA ASN A 743 -30.82 -33.78 -46.80
C ASN A 743 -31.15 -35.29 -46.79
N VAL A 744 -32.44 -35.62 -46.85
CA VAL A 744 -32.93 -37.01 -46.90
C VAL A 744 -32.72 -37.60 -48.29
N GLU A 745 -32.26 -38.85 -48.35
CA GLU A 745 -32.06 -39.59 -49.60
C GLU A 745 -33.37 -39.72 -50.40
N GLY A 746 -33.31 -39.47 -51.71
CA GLY A 746 -34.49 -39.32 -52.58
C GLY A 746 -35.09 -37.91 -52.65
N TYR A 747 -34.72 -37.03 -51.72
CA TYR A 747 -35.31 -35.70 -51.51
C TYR A 747 -34.27 -34.57 -51.39
N LYS A 748 -33.05 -34.80 -51.87
CA LYS A 748 -31.92 -33.84 -51.90
C LYS A 748 -32.09 -32.72 -52.95
N THR A 749 -33.28 -32.15 -53.02
CA THR A 749 -33.65 -31.05 -53.91
C THR A 749 -34.27 -29.93 -53.08
N LEU A 750 -34.32 -28.73 -53.66
CA LEU A 750 -35.05 -27.62 -53.04
C LEU A 750 -36.55 -27.93 -53.10
N GLN A 751 -37.22 -27.96 -51.95
CA GLN A 751 -38.65 -28.25 -51.86
C GLN A 751 -39.43 -27.00 -51.50
N VAL A 752 -40.52 -26.74 -52.22
CA VAL A 752 -41.51 -25.71 -51.84
C VAL A 752 -42.66 -26.41 -51.15
N LYS A 753 -42.89 -26.08 -49.87
CA LYS A 753 -43.94 -26.69 -49.04
C LYS A 753 -44.88 -25.63 -48.46
N ASN A 754 -46.04 -26.06 -47.98
CA ASN A 754 -46.92 -25.21 -47.18
C ASN A 754 -46.26 -24.80 -45.85
N GLY A 755 -46.79 -23.78 -45.17
CA GLY A 755 -46.16 -23.23 -43.95
C GLY A 755 -45.94 -24.23 -42.80
N SER A 756 -46.74 -25.30 -42.74
CA SER A 756 -46.59 -26.41 -41.79
C SER A 756 -45.56 -27.47 -42.20
N GLY A 757 -45.04 -27.41 -43.42
CA GLY A 757 -44.12 -28.39 -43.97
C GLY A 757 -44.74 -29.77 -44.21
N SER A 758 -46.06 -29.88 -44.18
CA SER A 758 -46.81 -31.14 -44.32
C SER A 758 -47.06 -31.51 -45.77
N ALA A 759 -47.25 -30.54 -46.66
CA ALA A 759 -47.55 -30.76 -48.07
C ALA A 759 -46.66 -29.92 -48.99
N TYR A 760 -46.45 -30.40 -50.22
CA TYR A 760 -45.82 -29.60 -51.28
C TYR A 760 -46.76 -28.48 -51.71
N ASN A 761 -46.20 -27.37 -52.18
CA ASN A 761 -46.97 -26.22 -52.66
C ASN A 761 -46.56 -25.86 -54.09
N ALA A 762 -47.54 -25.44 -54.89
CA ALA A 762 -47.31 -25.06 -56.27
C ALA A 762 -46.47 -23.78 -56.38
N VAL A 763 -45.70 -23.65 -57.46
CA VAL A 763 -44.91 -22.46 -57.77
C VAL A 763 -45.58 -21.71 -58.92
N THR A 764 -46.06 -20.50 -58.66
CA THR A 764 -46.57 -19.61 -59.69
C THR A 764 -45.43 -18.69 -60.15
N ALA A 765 -45.05 -18.78 -61.42
CA ALA A 765 -44.05 -17.93 -62.05
C ALA A 765 -44.57 -17.41 -63.40
N SER A 766 -44.18 -16.19 -63.79
CA SER A 766 -44.51 -15.66 -65.10
C SER A 766 -43.84 -16.43 -66.25
N ALA A 767 -42.69 -17.07 -65.99
CA ALA A 767 -42.03 -17.99 -66.90
C ALA A 767 -41.07 -18.93 -66.13
N PHE A 768 -40.92 -20.17 -66.59
CA PHE A 768 -39.86 -21.10 -66.17
C PHE A 768 -38.78 -21.16 -67.24
N GLN A 769 -37.59 -20.63 -66.96
CA GLN A 769 -36.48 -20.61 -67.92
C GLN A 769 -35.55 -21.82 -67.72
N THR A 770 -35.49 -22.71 -68.71
CA THR A 770 -34.54 -23.84 -68.73
C THR A 770 -33.31 -23.50 -69.57
N ALA A 771 -32.12 -23.57 -69.00
CA ALA A 771 -30.87 -23.32 -69.73
C ALA A 771 -30.42 -24.57 -70.51
N SER A 772 -30.30 -24.45 -71.84
CA SER A 772 -29.92 -25.55 -72.73
C SER A 772 -28.87 -25.07 -73.73
N LYS A 773 -27.60 -25.01 -73.29
CA LYS A 773 -26.47 -24.52 -74.09
C LYS A 773 -25.41 -25.60 -74.28
N ARG A 774 -24.62 -25.51 -75.35
CA ARG A 774 -23.51 -26.45 -75.64
C ARG A 774 -22.45 -26.45 -74.53
N GLU A 775 -22.20 -25.31 -73.87
CA GLU A 775 -21.25 -25.22 -72.74
C GLU A 775 -21.58 -26.16 -71.57
N TYR A 776 -22.86 -26.51 -71.39
CA TYR A 776 -23.31 -27.42 -70.33
C TYR A 776 -23.40 -28.89 -70.79
N LYS A 777 -23.07 -29.21 -72.05
CA LYS A 777 -23.34 -30.52 -72.67
C LYS A 777 -22.10 -31.09 -73.36
N THR A 778 -21.85 -32.38 -73.15
CA THR A 778 -20.84 -33.16 -73.87
C THR A 778 -21.47 -34.43 -74.47
N ASN A 779 -20.79 -35.13 -75.37
CA ASN A 779 -21.32 -36.32 -76.07
C ASN A 779 -22.67 -36.09 -76.79
N ILE A 780 -22.85 -34.91 -77.40
CA ILE A 780 -24.08 -34.58 -78.14
C ILE A 780 -24.17 -35.45 -79.40
N ARG A 781 -25.21 -36.28 -79.48
CA ARG A 781 -25.49 -37.20 -80.61
C ARG A 781 -26.97 -37.11 -80.98
N ASP A 782 -27.29 -37.55 -82.19
CA ASP A 782 -28.69 -37.69 -82.61
C ASP A 782 -29.41 -38.73 -81.75
N VAL A 783 -30.73 -38.59 -81.61
CA VAL A 783 -31.57 -39.56 -80.89
C VAL A 783 -31.52 -40.90 -81.61
N GLN A 784 -31.11 -41.96 -80.91
CA GLN A 784 -30.83 -43.30 -81.49
C GLN A 784 -32.01 -44.27 -81.40
N PHE A 785 -33.19 -43.79 -81.01
CA PHE A 785 -34.43 -44.57 -80.92
C PHE A 785 -35.55 -43.84 -81.66
N SER A 786 -36.61 -44.56 -82.05
CA SER A 786 -37.82 -43.95 -82.59
C SER A 786 -38.53 -43.15 -81.49
N ALA A 787 -38.52 -41.82 -81.61
CA ALA A 787 -39.17 -40.96 -80.63
C ALA A 787 -40.70 -41.16 -80.63
N ILE A 788 -41.30 -41.40 -81.81
CA ILE A 788 -42.73 -41.65 -81.93
C ILE A 788 -43.15 -42.94 -81.21
N GLU A 789 -42.40 -44.04 -81.35
CA GLU A 789 -42.69 -45.28 -80.62
C GLU A 789 -42.61 -45.08 -79.09
N LYS A 790 -41.61 -44.33 -78.61
CA LYS A 790 -41.47 -44.06 -77.17
C LYS A 790 -42.61 -43.20 -76.62
N ILE A 791 -43.14 -42.26 -77.40
CA ILE A 791 -44.30 -41.47 -76.99
C ILE A 791 -45.58 -42.30 -77.01
N MET A 792 -45.77 -43.13 -78.02
CA MET A 792 -46.95 -44.01 -78.08
C MET A 792 -46.94 -45.07 -76.96
N ALA A 793 -45.77 -45.38 -76.41
CA ALA A 793 -45.63 -46.24 -75.24
C ALA A 793 -45.91 -45.55 -73.89
N LEU A 794 -46.01 -44.21 -73.84
CA LEU A 794 -46.34 -43.51 -72.59
C LEU A 794 -47.79 -43.77 -72.20
N GLN A 795 -47.99 -44.28 -70.99
CA GLN A 795 -49.31 -44.40 -70.39
C GLN A 795 -49.69 -43.10 -69.69
N ILE A 796 -50.63 -42.37 -70.28
CA ILE A 796 -51.23 -41.20 -69.63
C ILE A 796 -52.38 -41.67 -68.75
N GLN A 797 -52.27 -41.37 -67.46
CA GLN A 797 -53.24 -41.74 -66.43
C GLN A 797 -53.85 -40.47 -65.81
N GLN A 798 -55.10 -40.60 -65.35
CA GLN A 798 -55.73 -39.60 -64.48
C GLN A 798 -55.42 -39.94 -63.03
N TYR A 799 -55.16 -38.94 -62.20
CA TYR A 799 -54.86 -39.11 -60.78
C TYR A 799 -55.33 -37.90 -59.95
N ASN A 800 -55.53 -38.10 -58.65
CA ASN A 800 -55.71 -37.02 -57.68
C ASN A 800 -54.48 -36.96 -56.77
N LEU A 801 -54.11 -35.78 -56.26
CA LEU A 801 -53.05 -35.72 -55.27
C LEU A 801 -53.56 -36.30 -53.94
N LYS A 802 -52.65 -36.90 -53.17
CA LYS A 802 -52.99 -37.44 -51.84
C LYS A 802 -53.62 -36.37 -50.94
N THR A 803 -53.15 -35.13 -51.05
CA THR A 803 -53.67 -33.97 -50.31
C THR A 803 -55.13 -33.66 -50.66
N ASP A 804 -55.52 -33.78 -51.92
CA ASP A 804 -56.90 -33.47 -52.33
C ASP A 804 -57.87 -34.58 -51.92
N ILE A 805 -57.37 -35.82 -51.86
CA ILE A 805 -58.12 -36.95 -51.31
C ILE A 805 -58.33 -36.77 -49.80
N GLU A 806 -57.33 -36.28 -49.07
CA GLU A 806 -57.45 -35.94 -47.65
C GLU A 806 -58.45 -34.80 -47.41
N ASP A 807 -58.39 -33.72 -48.19
CA ASP A 807 -59.37 -32.61 -48.15
C ASP A 807 -60.80 -33.10 -48.46
N LEU A 808 -60.95 -34.02 -49.43
CA LEU A 808 -62.24 -34.67 -49.68
C LEU A 808 -62.75 -35.42 -48.45
N TYR A 809 -61.88 -36.12 -47.71
CA TYR A 809 -62.27 -36.81 -46.48
C TYR A 809 -62.65 -35.84 -45.36
N GLU A 810 -61.93 -34.73 -45.20
CA GLU A 810 -62.30 -33.69 -44.23
C GLU A 810 -63.64 -33.03 -44.57
N LYS A 811 -63.84 -32.65 -45.84
CA LYS A 811 -65.12 -32.10 -46.33
C LYS A 811 -66.27 -33.08 -46.13
N ARG A 812 -66.03 -34.39 -46.27
CA ARG A 812 -67.01 -35.44 -45.96
C ARG A 812 -67.31 -35.54 -44.46
N MET A 813 -66.30 -35.41 -43.60
CA MET A 813 -66.47 -35.46 -42.14
C MET A 813 -67.22 -34.24 -41.59
N ASN A 814 -67.03 -33.07 -42.18
CA ASN A 814 -67.66 -31.81 -41.75
C ASN A 814 -69.02 -31.52 -42.42
N ARG A 815 -69.57 -32.49 -43.14
CA ARG A 815 -70.83 -32.38 -43.87
C ARG A 815 -72.03 -32.39 -42.90
N PHE A 816 -73.00 -31.49 -43.09
CA PHE A 816 -74.25 -31.50 -42.32
C PHE A 816 -75.26 -32.49 -42.90
N GLU A 817 -76.16 -32.98 -42.05
CA GLU A 817 -77.18 -33.94 -42.44
C GLU A 817 -78.17 -33.29 -43.43
N GLY A 818 -78.15 -33.74 -44.69
CA GLY A 818 -78.95 -33.20 -45.79
C GLY A 818 -78.13 -32.75 -47.01
N ASP A 819 -76.83 -32.50 -46.85
CA ASP A 819 -75.96 -32.10 -47.97
C ASP A 819 -75.65 -33.28 -48.92
N PRO A 820 -75.38 -33.03 -50.22
CA PRO A 820 -74.96 -34.05 -51.18
C PRO A 820 -73.67 -34.76 -50.76
N ILE A 821 -73.54 -36.05 -51.10
CA ILE A 821 -72.30 -36.81 -50.84
C ILE A 821 -71.22 -36.34 -51.82
N LEU A 822 -70.15 -35.77 -51.28
CA LEU A 822 -68.97 -35.39 -52.07
C LEU A 822 -68.23 -36.63 -52.58
N THR A 823 -67.80 -36.61 -53.84
CA THR A 823 -67.09 -37.66 -54.59
C THR A 823 -65.73 -37.14 -55.07
N THR A 824 -64.93 -37.98 -55.71
CA THR A 824 -63.67 -37.55 -56.34
C THR A 824 -63.88 -36.54 -57.48
N ASN A 825 -65.11 -36.37 -57.98
CA ASN A 825 -65.43 -35.34 -58.96
C ASN A 825 -65.50 -33.94 -58.33
N ASP A 826 -65.55 -33.85 -57.01
CA ASP A 826 -65.63 -32.58 -56.26
C ASP A 826 -64.24 -32.06 -55.83
N ILE A 827 -63.17 -32.72 -56.30
CA ILE A 827 -61.77 -32.32 -56.13
C ILE A 827 -61.05 -32.28 -57.48
N GLU A 828 -59.89 -31.62 -57.52
CA GLU A 828 -59.13 -31.46 -58.75
C GLU A 828 -58.58 -32.80 -59.26
N THR A 829 -58.74 -33.05 -60.56
CA THR A 829 -58.22 -34.23 -61.26
C THR A 829 -57.08 -33.82 -62.17
N TYR A 830 -55.95 -34.50 -62.02
CA TYR A 830 -54.72 -34.26 -62.78
C TYR A 830 -54.48 -35.38 -63.79
N TYR A 831 -53.63 -35.10 -64.78
CA TYR A 831 -53.30 -36.03 -65.86
C TYR A 831 -51.78 -36.06 -66.06
N GLY A 832 -51.22 -37.24 -66.30
CA GLY A 832 -49.79 -37.40 -66.53
C GLY A 832 -49.36 -38.86 -66.53
N TRP A 833 -48.06 -39.09 -66.66
CA TRP A 833 -47.46 -40.41 -66.48
C TRP A 833 -46.84 -40.54 -65.10
N ILE A 834 -46.78 -41.77 -64.59
CA ILE A 834 -46.21 -42.10 -63.28
C ILE A 834 -44.74 -42.50 -63.48
N ALA A 835 -43.83 -41.78 -62.81
CA ALA A 835 -42.40 -41.90 -63.06
C ALA A 835 -41.81 -43.24 -62.59
N ASP A 836 -42.29 -43.77 -61.46
CA ASP A 836 -41.83 -45.00 -60.83
C ASP A 836 -42.48 -46.27 -61.41
N ASP A 837 -43.49 -46.15 -62.27
CA ASP A 837 -44.05 -47.28 -63.01
C ASP A 837 -42.99 -47.88 -63.94
N GLU A 838 -42.66 -49.16 -63.79
CA GLU A 838 -41.62 -49.86 -64.56
C GLU A 838 -41.81 -49.77 -66.09
N ASN A 839 -43.06 -49.60 -66.54
CA ASN A 839 -43.39 -49.53 -67.97
C ASN A 839 -43.13 -48.16 -68.59
N THR A 840 -42.91 -47.11 -67.79
CA THR A 840 -42.60 -45.77 -68.30
C THR A 840 -41.22 -45.79 -68.99
N PRO A 841 -41.07 -45.32 -70.24
CA PRO A 841 -39.78 -45.34 -70.92
C PRO A 841 -38.73 -44.48 -70.18
N GLU A 842 -37.52 -45.02 -70.03
CA GLU A 842 -36.43 -44.39 -69.26
C GLU A 842 -36.06 -42.98 -69.73
N CYS A 843 -36.33 -42.62 -70.98
CA CYS A 843 -36.04 -41.29 -71.53
C CYS A 843 -36.96 -40.16 -71.03
N PHE A 844 -38.05 -40.48 -70.32
CA PHE A 844 -38.99 -39.50 -69.76
C PHE A 844 -38.85 -39.32 -68.24
N VAL A 845 -37.99 -40.11 -67.61
CA VAL A 845 -37.84 -40.16 -66.16
C VAL A 845 -36.37 -40.04 -65.77
N THR A 846 -36.12 -39.66 -64.53
CA THR A 846 -34.76 -39.70 -63.98
C THR A 846 -34.27 -41.14 -63.87
N LYS A 847 -32.95 -41.33 -63.75
CA LYS A 847 -32.35 -42.67 -63.53
C LYS A 847 -32.91 -43.39 -62.30
N THR A 848 -33.27 -42.62 -61.27
CA THR A 848 -33.88 -43.11 -60.02
C THR A 848 -35.40 -43.26 -60.12
N ARG A 849 -36.00 -42.94 -61.27
CA ARG A 849 -37.44 -43.01 -61.56
C ARG A 849 -38.34 -42.26 -60.57
N ASN A 850 -37.78 -41.27 -59.88
CA ASN A 850 -38.49 -40.49 -58.85
C ASN A 850 -39.09 -39.19 -59.38
N ALA A 851 -38.78 -38.79 -60.62
CA ALA A 851 -39.28 -37.57 -61.23
C ALA A 851 -39.36 -37.67 -62.76
N ALA A 852 -40.23 -36.86 -63.35
CA ALA A 852 -40.38 -36.69 -64.78
C ALA A 852 -39.39 -35.64 -65.33
N GLU A 853 -38.75 -35.92 -66.46
CA GLU A 853 -37.86 -34.96 -67.14
C GLU A 853 -38.63 -34.13 -68.18
N ILE A 854 -39.26 -33.04 -67.74
CA ILE A 854 -40.18 -32.25 -68.60
C ILE A 854 -39.49 -31.73 -69.86
N TYR A 855 -38.29 -31.16 -69.77
CA TYR A 855 -37.57 -30.63 -70.94
C TYR A 855 -37.23 -31.73 -71.95
N SER A 856 -36.71 -32.86 -71.48
CA SER A 856 -36.42 -34.04 -72.30
C SER A 856 -37.71 -34.57 -72.95
N SER A 857 -38.80 -34.63 -72.20
CA SER A 857 -40.10 -35.10 -72.67
C SER A 857 -40.63 -34.24 -73.83
N VAL A 858 -40.61 -32.92 -73.68
CA VAL A 858 -41.02 -31.99 -74.74
C VAL A 858 -40.09 -32.08 -75.95
N ALA A 859 -38.78 -32.21 -75.74
CA ALA A 859 -37.83 -32.37 -76.85
C ALA A 859 -38.06 -33.66 -77.64
N ILE A 860 -38.33 -34.77 -76.94
CA ILE A 860 -38.70 -36.05 -77.55
C ILE A 860 -40.04 -35.92 -78.28
N GLN A 861 -41.01 -35.17 -77.73
CA GLN A 861 -42.28 -34.89 -78.41
C GLN A 861 -42.11 -34.10 -79.69
N ILE A 862 -41.24 -33.10 -79.69
CA ILE A 862 -40.87 -32.37 -80.90
C ILE A 862 -40.24 -33.33 -81.92
N LYS A 863 -39.34 -34.22 -81.50
CA LYS A 863 -38.70 -35.19 -82.39
C LYS A 863 -39.69 -36.22 -82.96
N ALA A 864 -40.59 -36.76 -82.14
CA ALA A 864 -41.65 -37.66 -82.60
C ALA A 864 -42.54 -36.99 -83.64
N PHE A 865 -42.90 -35.73 -83.41
CA PHE A 865 -43.66 -34.94 -84.39
C PHE A 865 -42.88 -34.73 -85.70
N GLN A 866 -41.57 -34.48 -85.63
CA GLN A 866 -40.71 -34.40 -86.81
C GLN A 866 -40.66 -35.72 -87.58
N GLU A 867 -40.55 -36.86 -86.88
CA GLU A 867 -40.57 -38.20 -87.48
C GLU A 867 -41.90 -38.49 -88.18
N GLU A 868 -43.01 -38.24 -87.50
CA GLU A 868 -44.36 -38.44 -88.07
C GLU A 868 -44.57 -37.53 -89.30
N LYS A 869 -44.16 -36.26 -89.22
CA LYS A 869 -44.24 -35.35 -90.36
C LYS A 869 -43.40 -35.84 -91.54
N GLN A 870 -42.18 -36.32 -91.30
CA GLN A 870 -41.32 -36.85 -92.36
C GLN A 870 -41.91 -38.11 -92.99
N ALA A 871 -42.49 -39.01 -92.19
CA ALA A 871 -43.18 -40.20 -92.69
C ALA A 871 -44.40 -39.83 -93.54
N LYS A 872 -45.22 -38.88 -93.09
CA LYS A 872 -46.38 -38.39 -93.84
C LYS A 872 -45.99 -37.62 -95.10
N ASP A 873 -44.95 -36.80 -95.06
CA ASP A 873 -44.44 -36.10 -96.25
C ASP A 873 -43.91 -37.10 -97.29
N ALA A 874 -43.27 -38.19 -96.86
CA ALA A 874 -42.86 -39.29 -97.74
C ALA A 874 -44.06 -40.02 -98.34
N GLU A 875 -45.06 -40.38 -97.53
CA GLU A 875 -46.33 -40.99 -97.99
C GLU A 875 -47.05 -40.07 -98.99
N ILE A 876 -47.09 -38.75 -98.74
CA ILE A 876 -47.68 -37.77 -99.66
C ILE A 876 -46.88 -37.65 -100.95
N GLN A 877 -45.54 -37.70 -100.91
CA GLN A 877 -44.73 -37.71 -102.14
C GLN A 877 -44.98 -38.98 -102.96
N GLU A 878 -45.08 -40.12 -102.30
CA GLU A 878 -45.38 -41.40 -102.94
C GLU A 878 -46.77 -41.37 -103.59
N LEU A 879 -47.78 -40.87 -102.86
CA LEU A 879 -49.14 -40.62 -103.40
C LEU A 879 -49.17 -39.58 -104.52
N LYS A 880 -48.27 -38.58 -104.51
CA LYS A 880 -48.14 -37.61 -105.61
C LYS A 880 -47.51 -38.25 -106.85
N GLU A 881 -46.52 -39.11 -106.69
CA GLU A 881 -45.91 -39.82 -107.82
C GLU A 881 -46.86 -40.90 -108.36
N GLU A 882 -47.61 -41.59 -107.50
CA GLU A 882 -48.72 -42.47 -107.92
C GLU A 882 -49.80 -41.69 -108.67
N ASN A 883 -50.23 -40.52 -108.18
CA ASN A 883 -51.18 -39.66 -108.89
C ASN A 883 -50.63 -39.19 -110.24
N LYS A 884 -49.33 -38.87 -110.32
CA LYS A 884 -48.68 -38.49 -111.58
C LYS A 884 -48.66 -39.66 -112.56
N GLN A 885 -48.34 -40.87 -112.12
CA GLN A 885 -48.42 -42.08 -112.94
C GLN A 885 -49.87 -42.40 -113.36
N MET A 886 -50.84 -42.19 -112.47
CA MET A 886 -52.26 -42.35 -112.76
C MET A 886 -52.75 -41.32 -113.79
N ASN A 887 -52.34 -40.06 -113.66
CA ASN A 887 -52.62 -39.00 -114.64
C ASN A 887 -51.97 -39.31 -116.00
N SER A 888 -50.72 -39.80 -116.04
CA SER A 888 -50.10 -40.26 -117.29
C SER A 888 -50.83 -41.45 -117.92
N ARG A 889 -51.36 -42.39 -117.11
CA ARG A 889 -52.22 -43.48 -117.60
C ARG A 889 -53.55 -42.96 -118.16
N ILE A 890 -54.15 -41.95 -117.54
CA ILE A 890 -55.35 -41.28 -118.04
C ILE A 890 -55.05 -40.59 -119.37
N GLU A 891 -53.92 -39.88 -119.49
CA GLU A 891 -53.49 -39.22 -120.74
C GLU A 891 -53.30 -40.23 -121.90
N VAL A 892 -52.71 -41.39 -121.62
CA VAL A 892 -52.58 -42.49 -122.59
C VAL A 892 -53.95 -43.07 -122.96
N LEU A 893 -54.85 -43.24 -122.00
CA LEU A 893 -56.22 -43.69 -122.25
C LEU A 893 -57.01 -42.67 -123.09
N GLU A 894 -56.84 -41.37 -122.84
CA GLU A 894 -57.44 -40.29 -123.63
C GLU A 894 -56.90 -40.28 -125.07
N GLN A 895 -55.59 -40.51 -125.28
CA GLN A 895 -55.04 -40.69 -126.62
C GLN A 895 -55.57 -41.95 -127.33
N LEU A 896 -55.72 -43.07 -126.62
CA LEU A 896 -56.32 -44.29 -127.16
C LEU A 896 -57.82 -44.13 -127.46
N LEU A 897 -58.53 -43.28 -126.72
CA LEU A 897 -59.92 -42.93 -126.97
C LEU A 897 -60.05 -42.00 -128.21
N LEU A 898 -59.14 -41.02 -128.34
CA LEU A 898 -59.05 -40.15 -129.51
C LEU A 898 -58.71 -40.95 -130.78
N GLN A 899 -57.80 -41.93 -130.68
CA GLN A 899 -57.48 -42.86 -131.76
C GLN A 899 -58.68 -43.74 -132.14
N ASN A 900 -59.44 -44.25 -131.15
CA ASN A 900 -60.67 -45.02 -131.40
C ASN A 900 -61.80 -44.18 -132.04
N LEU A 901 -61.87 -42.88 -131.75
CA LEU A 901 -62.82 -41.95 -132.39
C LEU A 901 -62.43 -41.63 -133.85
N ILE A 902 -61.15 -41.73 -134.21
CA ILE A 902 -60.67 -41.55 -135.59
C ILE A 902 -60.96 -42.79 -136.47
N ASP A 903 -60.96 -44.00 -135.89
CA ASP A 903 -61.06 -45.27 -136.64
C ASP A 903 -62.50 -45.78 -136.90
N LYS A 904 -63.55 -45.05 -136.51
CA LYS A 904 -64.98 -45.36 -136.84
C LYS A 904 -65.65 -44.24 -137.67
N LYS A 905 -65.40 -44.26 -138.99
CA LYS A 905 -66.01 -43.46 -140.08
C LYS A 905 -67.38 -44.03 -140.57
N PRO A 906 -68.29 -43.28 -141.26
CA PRO A 906 -68.25 -43.13 -142.75
C PRO A 906 -68.85 -41.84 -143.40
N GLU A 907 -68.54 -41.66 -144.70
CA GLU A 907 -68.98 -40.74 -145.81
C GLU A 907 -70.25 -39.86 -145.63
N GLN A 908 -70.17 -38.52 -145.73
CA GLN A 908 -70.28 -37.57 -146.89
C GLN A 908 -71.72 -37.06 -147.20
N PRO A 909 -71.95 -35.78 -147.58
CA PRO A 909 -71.19 -34.96 -148.55
C PRO A 909 -70.11 -34.03 -147.98
#